data_AF-A0AAP0RG00-F1
#
_entry.id   AF-A0AAP0RG00-F1
#
_cell.length_a   1.000
_cell.length_b   1.000
_cell.length_c   1.000
_cell.angle_alpha   90.00
_cell.angle_beta   90.00
_cell.angle_gamma   90.00
#
_symmetry.space_group_name_H-M   'P 1'
#
loop_
_entity.id
_entity.type
_entity.pdbx_description
1 polymer ?
#
loop_
_entity_poly.entity_id
_entity_poly.type
_entity_poly.pdbx_seq_one_letter_code
_entity_poly.pdbx_strand_id
1 'polypeptide(L)'
;MEVNIFRPNPFSPPRSNPRFRANGCFPRKNTSPTLTFLSTHSLPHFHLLRRRRNPNFKFIRGTKLDRPMTEDGGFMEIEGGDLLVETCITRNLAPALTLEGGIENIREEIEKLKLNPLCSSSGIYRFQVVVPPSTKALNWFCCQPELSGVFPQFFLSKETENPTCKSLSLTGTRGVFGVGAAVTLGILLLVDQEGGVPFKAKESMYNFSCRYLSPDSSLMMAYGFVDIDIEMESSSVKPETGSFYLFIPQVELDEHDGISILAATLVWSDSSLCTFGEALHSFELSLQQVSHYCWPTSGKFPNKCIRSALRKFNVVDDKIVQMVYMKALSLGDWNTEANPMELKDAPSSFQFCVRLSPTVSVSSNMLDHASEMSFSVQGYANINSVWASLVIEECSRLGLTYFCVAPGSRSSPLAIAASTHPCTTCIACFDERSLAFHAVGYARGSHKPAVVITSSGTAVSNLLPAVVEASQDFVPLLLLTADRPSELQDAGANQAINQVNHFGSFVRFFFSLPAPSDHIPARMILTTLDSAVYRATSSPYGPVHINCPFREPLENSPKKWTLSCLKGLDFWMSSAEPFTKYIQMHHSHACNDAQGHMADVIKVIQGANQGILLIGALHTVDEMWAALLLAKRLLWPVVADILSGLRLRRLLTSFPELKGNLLFVDHLDHALLSDLVRGWAQADVIIQIGSRITSKRISLMLEECFPCPYIMVDKHPYRHDPSHIVTHRIQSTITEFADCIVKAQFPHMSSKWSIFLRALDMMVAWEISFQICSEYSLTEPYVAHLISEAISCESALFLGNSMAIRDADMYGHNWAKCAHSAAAMMLSLDLPCHWIPVAGNRGGSGIDGLLSTAIGFAVGCNKRVLSVIGDVSFLHDTNGLAILNQRMRRKPMTILVINNHGGAIFSLLPIADITERRVLNQYFYTSHSVSIRKLCAAHGVKHLQVRTKMELQDVLFKSQQDEMDCVIEVESCIDANATFHSSLRKFACQAADHALSTLSRLSVPDSITCGFFFCKIQKMEYSLYRVSLCAPPTTSLNYVPTNLYREGFILSMSS
;
A
#
# COMPACT_ATOMS: atom_id res chain seq x y z
N MET A 1 -64.86 15.77 0.02
CA MET A 1 -63.89 16.74 -0.53
C MET A 1 -62.75 15.91 -1.13
N GLU A 2 -63.02 15.10 -2.16
CA GLU A 2 -63.16 15.49 -3.58
C GLU A 2 -61.78 15.74 -4.23
N VAL A 3 -61.27 14.82 -5.06
CA VAL A 3 -61.38 14.76 -6.55
C VAL A 3 -60.00 15.17 -7.14
N ASN A 4 -59.34 14.50 -8.09
CA ASN A 4 -59.70 13.34 -8.93
C ASN A 4 -58.49 12.44 -9.29
N ILE A 5 -58.76 11.28 -9.92
CA ILE A 5 -57.82 10.25 -10.39
C ILE A 5 -57.65 10.32 -11.93
N PHE A 6 -56.57 9.78 -12.55
CA PHE A 6 -56.66 8.75 -13.62
C PHE A 6 -55.31 8.25 -14.19
N ARG A 7 -55.27 6.93 -14.49
CA ARG A 7 -54.25 6.21 -15.29
C ARG A 7 -54.76 5.96 -16.72
N PRO A 8 -53.89 5.71 -17.73
CA PRO A 8 -54.31 5.36 -19.10
C PRO A 8 -54.20 3.87 -19.45
N ASN A 9 -55.10 3.39 -20.33
CA ASN A 9 -55.01 2.25 -21.28
C ASN A 9 -56.43 1.92 -21.82
N PRO A 10 -56.63 1.18 -22.94
CA PRO A 10 -55.97 1.22 -24.26
C PRO A 10 -57.02 1.21 -25.44
N PHE A 11 -56.61 0.82 -26.66
CA PHE A 11 -57.37 0.44 -27.90
C PHE A 11 -57.37 1.37 -29.15
N SER A 12 -57.46 0.70 -30.32
CA SER A 12 -57.45 1.14 -31.74
C SER A 12 -58.77 0.70 -32.45
N PRO A 13 -59.01 0.78 -33.79
CA PRO A 13 -58.35 1.42 -34.97
C PRO A 13 -59.38 2.37 -35.71
N PRO A 14 -59.72 2.38 -37.05
CA PRO A 14 -59.03 2.12 -38.34
C PRO A 14 -59.26 3.18 -39.48
N ARG A 15 -58.82 2.88 -40.74
CA ARG A 15 -59.11 3.51 -42.08
C ARG A 15 -58.31 4.80 -42.45
N SER A 16 -57.88 5.06 -43.70
CA SER A 16 -57.98 4.32 -44.99
C SER A 16 -56.89 4.72 -46.04
N ASN A 17 -56.53 3.78 -46.92
CA ASN A 17 -55.69 3.90 -48.13
C ASN A 17 -56.54 4.37 -49.37
N PRO A 18 -56.08 4.53 -50.66
CA PRO A 18 -54.89 3.90 -51.33
C PRO A 18 -54.12 4.72 -52.42
N ARG A 19 -53.00 4.20 -52.94
CA ARG A 19 -52.83 3.64 -54.34
C ARG A 19 -51.36 3.38 -54.76
N PHE A 20 -51.12 2.14 -55.22
CA PHE A 20 -50.17 1.64 -56.27
C PHE A 20 -48.74 2.20 -56.42
N ARG A 21 -47.70 1.42 -56.73
CA ARG A 21 -47.65 0.18 -57.55
C ARG A 21 -46.48 -0.73 -57.11
N ALA A 22 -46.56 -2.03 -57.39
CA ALA A 22 -45.53 -3.04 -57.04
C ALA A 22 -44.98 -3.77 -58.27
N ASN A 23 -43.85 -4.50 -58.06
CA ASN A 23 -43.31 -5.69 -58.76
C ASN A 23 -41.77 -5.56 -58.94
N GLY A 24 -40.93 -6.59 -58.76
CA GLY A 24 -41.16 -7.95 -58.26
C GLY A 24 -40.07 -8.95 -58.73
N CYS A 25 -39.93 -10.06 -57.97
CA CYS A 25 -39.29 -11.35 -58.34
C CYS A 25 -37.74 -11.54 -58.32
N PHE A 26 -37.32 -12.33 -57.31
CA PHE A 26 -36.28 -13.39 -57.30
C PHE A 26 -36.60 -14.57 -58.28
N PRO A 27 -35.87 -15.73 -58.35
CA PRO A 27 -34.57 -16.19 -57.77
C PRO A 27 -33.64 -17.04 -58.73
N ARG A 28 -32.57 -17.63 -58.14
CA ARG A 28 -31.92 -18.97 -58.37
C ARG A 28 -30.60 -19.09 -59.17
N LYS A 29 -29.60 -19.73 -58.49
CA LYS A 29 -28.67 -20.82 -58.88
C LYS A 29 -28.15 -20.85 -60.35
N ASN A 30 -26.86 -21.01 -60.63
CA ASN A 30 -26.07 -22.23 -60.34
C ASN A 30 -24.57 -22.12 -60.76
N THR A 31 -23.78 -23.15 -60.38
CA THR A 31 -22.56 -23.69 -61.04
C THR A 31 -21.24 -22.91 -61.15
N SER A 32 -20.16 -23.62 -60.76
CA SER A 32 -18.75 -23.39 -61.09
C SER A 32 -18.41 -23.69 -62.56
N PRO A 33 -17.20 -23.33 -63.01
CA PRO A 33 -16.31 -24.38 -63.52
C PRO A 33 -14.82 -24.26 -63.12
N THR A 34 -14.09 -25.34 -63.37
CA THR A 34 -12.65 -25.56 -63.17
C THR A 34 -11.83 -25.42 -64.48
N LEU A 35 -10.48 -25.54 -64.40
CA LEU A 35 -9.51 -25.86 -65.48
C LEU A 35 -9.08 -24.70 -66.44
N THR A 36 -7.85 -24.58 -67.00
CA THR A 36 -6.46 -24.91 -66.57
C THR A 36 -5.43 -24.45 -67.64
N PHE A 37 -4.13 -24.38 -67.25
CA PHE A 37 -2.90 -24.73 -68.03
C PHE A 37 -2.35 -23.87 -69.19
N LEU A 38 -1.06 -23.49 -69.04
CA LEU A 38 0.16 -23.77 -69.86
C LEU A 38 1.28 -22.84 -69.27
N SER A 39 2.45 -23.21 -68.73
CA SER A 39 3.50 -24.21 -69.05
C SER A 39 4.23 -23.91 -70.39
N THR A 40 5.56 -24.08 -70.60
CA THR A 40 6.71 -24.74 -69.92
C THR A 40 8.03 -23.96 -70.24
N HIS A 41 9.15 -24.04 -69.50
CA HIS A 41 10.34 -24.95 -69.58
C HIS A 41 11.54 -24.18 -68.93
N SER A 42 12.69 -24.73 -68.48
CA SER A 42 13.28 -26.09 -68.49
C SER A 42 14.37 -26.26 -67.40
N LEU A 43 14.55 -27.50 -66.93
CA LEU A 43 15.78 -28.08 -66.34
C LEU A 43 16.57 -28.78 -67.49
N PRO A 44 17.88 -29.20 -67.40
CA PRO A 44 18.44 -29.94 -66.25
C PRO A 44 19.99 -29.94 -65.97
N HIS A 45 20.33 -30.55 -64.81
CA HIS A 45 21.49 -31.43 -64.50
C HIS A 45 22.97 -30.96 -64.44
N PHE A 46 23.47 -30.94 -63.19
CA PHE A 46 24.71 -31.56 -62.65
C PHE A 46 25.96 -31.80 -63.54
N HIS A 47 27.11 -31.28 -63.09
CA HIS A 47 28.29 -32.11 -62.73
C HIS A 47 29.35 -31.38 -61.84
N LEU A 48 29.68 -32.01 -60.71
CA LEU A 48 30.96 -32.13 -59.98
C LEU A 48 32.15 -31.12 -60.10
N LEU A 49 32.73 -30.81 -58.91
CA LEU A 49 34.16 -30.59 -58.54
C LEU A 49 34.76 -29.17 -58.27
N ARG A 50 34.76 -28.85 -56.95
CA ARG A 50 35.93 -28.49 -56.08
C ARG A 50 36.66 -27.12 -56.15
N ARG A 51 36.62 -26.46 -54.97
CA ARG A 51 37.70 -25.73 -54.23
C ARG A 51 38.22 -24.41 -54.88
N ARG A 52 38.57 -23.33 -54.15
CA ARG A 52 38.78 -22.94 -52.72
C ARG A 52 38.37 -21.43 -52.63
N ARG A 53 38.17 -20.74 -51.49
CA ARG A 53 38.65 -20.88 -50.09
C ARG A 53 37.67 -20.17 -49.11
N ASN A 54 37.70 -20.60 -47.84
CA ASN A 54 36.83 -20.28 -46.67
C ASN A 54 36.35 -18.83 -46.39
N PRO A 55 35.17 -18.70 -45.73
CA PRO A 55 34.76 -17.55 -44.93
C PRO A 55 35.03 -17.74 -43.42
N ASN A 56 34.71 -16.72 -42.60
CA ASN A 56 34.47 -16.86 -41.15
C ASN A 56 33.27 -15.98 -40.71
N PHE A 57 32.67 -16.32 -39.57
CA PHE A 57 31.46 -15.76 -38.96
C PHE A 57 30.09 -16.12 -39.58
N LYS A 58 29.45 -17.12 -38.97
CA LYS A 58 28.01 -17.07 -38.68
C LYS A 58 27.65 -17.91 -37.45
N PHE A 59 26.63 -17.43 -36.73
CA PHE A 59 25.82 -18.07 -35.69
C PHE A 59 25.82 -19.62 -35.65
N ILE A 60 25.86 -20.17 -34.43
CA ILE A 60 25.37 -21.52 -34.14
C ILE A 60 24.37 -21.48 -32.97
N ARG A 61 23.35 -22.33 -33.08
CA ARG A 61 22.25 -22.58 -32.14
C ARG A 61 22.18 -24.10 -31.97
N GLY A 62 22.18 -24.61 -30.73
CA GLY A 62 22.08 -26.05 -30.41
C GLY A 62 22.66 -26.33 -29.01
N THR A 63 21.95 -26.95 -28.05
CA THR A 63 21.43 -28.34 -27.93
C THR A 63 22.47 -29.38 -27.49
N LYS A 64 22.10 -30.14 -26.45
CA LYS A 64 22.76 -31.30 -25.79
C LYS A 64 23.73 -32.13 -26.64
N LEU A 65 24.78 -32.66 -25.98
CA LEU A 65 25.33 -33.99 -26.28
C LEU A 65 25.96 -34.64 -25.03
N ASP A 66 25.82 -35.97 -24.93
CA ASP A 66 26.50 -36.84 -23.96
C ASP A 66 27.84 -37.41 -24.51
N ARG A 67 28.65 -37.98 -23.59
CA ARG A 67 29.70 -39.01 -23.79
C ARG A 67 31.13 -38.56 -24.23
N PRO A 68 32.16 -39.39 -23.95
CA PRO A 68 33.06 -39.14 -22.82
C PRO A 68 34.45 -38.63 -23.23
N MET A 69 35.17 -38.03 -22.27
CA MET A 69 36.56 -37.59 -22.45
C MET A 69 37.56 -38.75 -22.38
N THR A 70 38.46 -38.80 -23.37
CA THR A 70 39.71 -39.54 -23.31
C THR A 70 40.78 -38.74 -22.58
N GLU A 71 41.69 -39.44 -21.91
CA GLU A 71 42.87 -38.88 -21.24
C GLU A 71 43.76 -38.08 -22.20
N ASP A 72 44.16 -36.87 -21.80
CA ASP A 72 45.55 -36.42 -21.96
C ASP A 72 45.90 -35.41 -20.85
N GLY A 73 47.15 -35.43 -20.40
CA GLY A 73 47.56 -34.90 -19.11
C GLY A 73 47.84 -33.39 -19.08
N GLY A 74 47.26 -32.70 -18.10
CA GLY A 74 47.63 -31.33 -17.73
C GLY A 74 47.29 -31.06 -16.26
N PHE A 75 48.26 -31.20 -15.36
CA PHE A 75 48.09 -30.84 -13.95
C PHE A 75 47.88 -29.31 -13.84
N MET A 76 46.66 -28.91 -13.53
CA MET A 76 46.35 -27.62 -12.93
C MET A 76 46.27 -27.84 -11.42
N GLU A 77 47.04 -27.06 -10.66
CA GLU A 77 47.03 -27.10 -9.20
C GLU A 77 45.65 -26.65 -8.68
N ILE A 78 45.06 -27.47 -7.81
CA ILE A 78 43.75 -27.20 -7.21
C ILE A 78 43.99 -26.35 -5.96
N GLU A 79 43.88 -25.02 -6.08
CA GLU A 79 43.65 -24.17 -4.91
C GLU A 79 42.26 -24.49 -4.33
N GLY A 80 42.20 -24.80 -3.04
CA GLY A 80 41.06 -25.50 -2.44
C GLY A 80 39.88 -24.61 -2.02
N GLY A 81 38.71 -25.24 -1.88
CA GLY A 81 37.64 -24.74 -0.99
C GLY A 81 36.33 -24.26 -1.65
N ASP A 82 36.25 -24.16 -2.99
CA ASP A 82 35.02 -23.75 -3.67
C ASP A 82 34.14 -24.96 -4.07
N LEU A 83 32.86 -24.92 -3.70
CA LEU A 83 31.86 -25.89 -4.13
C LEU A 83 31.45 -25.61 -5.59
N LEU A 84 32.06 -26.33 -6.54
CA LEU A 84 31.68 -26.30 -7.95
C LEU A 84 30.32 -26.99 -8.18
N VAL A 85 29.24 -26.20 -8.07
CA VAL A 85 27.91 -26.63 -8.51
C VAL A 85 27.79 -26.47 -10.03
N GLU A 86 27.42 -27.53 -10.75
CA GLU A 86 27.36 -27.50 -12.22
C GLU A 86 26.31 -26.53 -12.78
N THR A 87 25.23 -26.27 -12.04
CA THR A 87 24.16 -25.34 -12.46
C THR A 87 23.65 -24.48 -11.30
N CYS A 88 23.38 -23.20 -11.57
CA CYS A 88 22.67 -22.30 -10.67
C CYS A 88 21.67 -21.45 -11.48
N ILE A 89 20.37 -21.56 -11.17
CA ILE A 89 19.31 -20.90 -11.95
C ILE A 89 18.28 -20.27 -10.99
N THR A 90 18.09 -18.95 -11.09
CA THR A 90 16.98 -18.24 -10.46
C THR A 90 15.89 -17.94 -11.48
N ARG A 91 14.65 -18.37 -11.24
CA ARG A 91 13.44 -18.03 -12.00
C ARG A 91 12.53 -17.09 -11.21
N ASN A 92 12.37 -15.88 -11.72
CA ASN A 92 11.31 -14.97 -11.28
C ASN A 92 9.99 -15.39 -11.94
N LEU A 93 8.93 -15.56 -11.16
CA LEU A 93 7.59 -15.91 -11.65
C LEU A 93 6.65 -14.71 -11.54
N ALA A 94 5.52 -14.79 -12.24
CA ALA A 94 4.50 -13.75 -12.22
C ALA A 94 4.00 -13.48 -10.78
N PRO A 95 3.90 -12.21 -10.34
CA PRO A 95 3.39 -11.85 -9.03
C PRO A 95 1.98 -12.39 -8.77
N ALA A 96 1.71 -12.84 -7.53
CA ALA A 96 0.43 -13.41 -7.14
C ALA A 96 -0.38 -12.48 -6.23
N LEU A 97 -1.72 -12.58 -6.31
CA LEU A 97 -2.67 -11.84 -5.46
C LEU A 97 -2.73 -12.37 -4.01
N THR A 98 -2.30 -13.60 -3.78
CA THR A 98 -2.25 -14.24 -2.46
C THR A 98 -1.02 -15.13 -2.37
N LEU A 99 -0.69 -15.56 -1.16
CA LEU A 99 0.44 -16.44 -0.91
C LEU A 99 0.20 -17.85 -1.49
N GLU A 100 -1.05 -18.32 -1.43
CA GLU A 100 -1.50 -19.58 -2.04
C GLU A 100 -1.31 -19.56 -3.56
N GLY A 101 -1.67 -18.46 -4.22
CA GLY A 101 -1.40 -18.27 -5.65
C GLY A 101 0.10 -18.25 -5.97
N GLY A 102 0.93 -17.73 -5.06
CA GLY A 102 2.39 -17.78 -5.20
C GLY A 102 2.94 -19.21 -5.16
N ILE A 103 2.42 -20.05 -4.28
CA ILE A 103 2.78 -21.48 -4.19
C ILE A 103 2.29 -22.25 -5.41
N GLU A 104 1.08 -21.96 -5.91
CA GLU A 104 0.57 -22.62 -7.11
C GLU A 104 1.42 -22.26 -8.34
N ASN A 105 1.83 -21.01 -8.49
CA ASN A 105 2.78 -20.60 -9.54
C ASN A 105 4.10 -21.38 -9.44
N ILE A 106 4.64 -21.58 -8.23
CA ILE A 106 5.82 -22.42 -7.99
C ILE A 106 5.54 -23.88 -8.38
N ARG A 107 4.39 -24.44 -7.98
CA ARG A 107 4.01 -25.84 -8.27
C ARG A 107 3.85 -26.09 -9.76
N GLU A 108 3.19 -25.19 -10.50
CA GLU A 108 3.07 -25.29 -11.96
C GLU A 108 4.44 -25.29 -12.67
N GLU A 109 5.40 -24.52 -12.17
CA GLU A 109 6.77 -24.51 -12.71
C GLU A 109 7.58 -25.76 -12.33
N ILE A 110 7.32 -26.36 -11.16
CA ILE A 110 7.88 -27.66 -10.78
C ILE A 110 7.34 -28.78 -11.66
N GLU A 111 6.04 -28.79 -11.98
CA GLU A 111 5.48 -29.77 -12.92
C GLU A 111 6.10 -29.62 -14.33
N LYS A 112 6.40 -28.39 -14.77
CA LYS A 112 7.17 -28.15 -16.01
C LYS A 112 8.62 -28.64 -15.90
N LEU A 113 9.25 -28.54 -14.73
CA LEU A 113 10.60 -29.06 -14.45
C LEU A 113 10.63 -30.59 -14.42
N LYS A 114 9.60 -31.25 -13.86
CA LYS A 114 9.42 -32.73 -13.91
C LYS A 114 9.33 -33.24 -15.34
N LEU A 115 8.63 -32.52 -16.21
CA LEU A 115 8.49 -32.87 -17.63
C LEU A 115 9.80 -32.69 -18.43
N ASN A 116 10.76 -31.90 -17.93
CA ASN A 116 12.06 -31.65 -18.55
C ASN A 116 13.17 -31.53 -17.48
N PRO A 117 13.61 -32.64 -16.86
CA PRO A 117 14.63 -32.61 -15.82
C PRO A 117 15.99 -32.15 -16.37
N LEU A 118 16.79 -31.54 -15.49
CA LEU A 118 18.14 -31.09 -15.80
C LEU A 118 19.09 -32.29 -15.91
N CYS A 119 20.20 -32.11 -16.63
CA CYS A 119 21.18 -33.17 -16.91
C CYS A 119 22.52 -32.92 -16.20
N SER A 120 22.49 -32.28 -15.02
CA SER A 120 23.67 -31.94 -14.23
C SER A 120 23.73 -32.72 -12.93
N SER A 121 24.91 -33.19 -12.56
CA SER A 121 25.16 -34.02 -11.37
C SER A 121 24.99 -33.25 -10.06
N SER A 122 25.09 -31.92 -10.12
CA SER A 122 24.80 -31.01 -9.03
C SER A 122 24.07 -29.77 -9.53
N GLY A 123 23.34 -29.10 -8.65
CA GLY A 123 22.64 -27.88 -9.02
C GLY A 123 21.89 -27.17 -7.91
N ILE A 124 21.60 -25.90 -8.19
CA ILE A 124 20.70 -25.05 -7.41
C ILE A 124 19.65 -24.47 -8.37
N TYR A 125 18.37 -24.63 -8.02
CA TYR A 125 17.24 -24.07 -8.74
C TYR A 125 16.35 -23.28 -7.78
N ARG A 126 16.20 -21.98 -8.01
CA ARG A 126 15.48 -21.07 -7.13
C ARG A 126 14.31 -20.42 -7.85
N PHE A 127 13.10 -20.66 -7.39
CA PHE A 127 11.92 -19.92 -7.81
C PHE A 127 11.71 -18.72 -6.91
N GLN A 128 11.30 -17.58 -7.45
CA GLN A 128 10.95 -16.37 -6.68
C GLN A 128 9.63 -15.80 -7.18
N VAL A 129 8.69 -15.54 -6.27
CA VAL A 129 7.37 -14.97 -6.57
C VAL A 129 7.10 -13.79 -5.64
N VAL A 130 6.77 -12.66 -6.24
CA VAL A 130 6.29 -11.49 -5.49
C VAL A 130 4.87 -11.77 -5.02
N VAL A 131 4.66 -11.62 -3.71
CA VAL A 131 3.37 -11.84 -3.03
C VAL A 131 3.01 -10.62 -2.16
N PRO A 132 1.75 -10.42 -1.76
CA PRO A 132 1.36 -9.19 -1.07
C PRO A 132 2.01 -9.07 0.31
N PRO A 133 2.47 -7.88 0.72
CA PRO A 133 3.07 -7.65 2.04
C PRO A 133 2.04 -7.84 3.14
N SER A 134 2.27 -8.72 4.12
CA SER A 134 1.38 -8.73 5.28
C SER A 134 1.87 -9.54 6.48
N THR A 135 1.35 -9.12 7.64
CA THR A 135 1.09 -9.99 8.81
C THR A 135 0.53 -11.37 8.45
N LYS A 136 -0.23 -11.51 7.35
CA LYS A 136 -0.85 -12.77 6.93
C LYS A 136 0.17 -13.76 6.41
N ALA A 137 1.19 -13.30 5.67
CA ALA A 137 2.24 -14.16 5.14
C ALA A 137 3.10 -14.75 6.26
N LEU A 138 3.50 -13.90 7.23
CA LEU A 138 4.08 -14.39 8.47
C LEU A 138 3.13 -15.30 9.26
N ASN A 139 1.88 -14.88 9.53
CA ASN A 139 0.94 -15.67 10.32
C ASN A 139 0.74 -17.07 9.71
N TRP A 140 0.69 -17.17 8.39
CA TRP A 140 0.61 -18.44 7.66
C TRP A 140 1.87 -19.29 7.83
N PHE A 141 3.07 -18.71 7.70
CA PHE A 141 4.34 -19.39 8.03
C PHE A 141 4.37 -19.90 9.48
N CYS A 142 3.83 -19.11 10.41
CA CYS A 142 3.75 -19.42 11.84
C CYS A 142 2.71 -20.49 12.22
N CYS A 143 1.64 -20.68 11.44
CA CYS A 143 0.50 -21.54 11.82
C CYS A 143 0.69 -23.05 11.57
N GLN A 144 1.86 -23.46 11.12
CA GLN A 144 2.27 -24.87 10.99
C GLN A 144 2.14 -25.61 12.34
N PRO A 145 1.67 -26.87 12.42
CA PRO A 145 1.56 -27.61 13.68
C PRO A 145 2.92 -28.09 14.24
N GLU A 146 2.89 -28.60 15.47
CA GLU A 146 4.07 -29.14 16.19
C GLU A 146 4.56 -30.50 15.66
N LEU A 147 3.71 -31.25 14.95
CA LEU A 147 3.97 -32.61 14.46
C LEU A 147 4.49 -32.65 13.00
N SER A 148 4.91 -31.52 12.44
CA SER A 148 5.41 -31.46 11.06
C SER A 148 6.83 -32.04 10.95
N GLY A 149 7.01 -33.07 10.12
CA GLY A 149 8.26 -33.82 9.99
C GLY A 149 9.38 -33.13 9.20
N VAL A 150 9.33 -31.80 9.01
CA VAL A 150 10.32 -31.02 8.27
C VAL A 150 11.15 -30.19 9.25
N PHE A 151 12.45 -30.49 9.29
CA PHE A 151 13.49 -29.82 10.06
C PHE A 151 14.11 -28.69 9.21
N PRO A 152 14.50 -27.52 9.75
CA PRO A 152 13.99 -26.77 10.90
C PRO A 152 13.09 -25.59 10.47
N GLN A 153 12.54 -24.84 11.44
CA GLN A 153 11.92 -23.53 11.22
C GLN A 153 12.79 -22.44 11.86
N PHE A 154 13.07 -21.34 11.16
CA PHE A 154 13.89 -20.24 11.68
C PHE A 154 13.34 -18.87 11.30
N PHE A 155 13.80 -17.85 12.04
CA PHE A 155 13.48 -16.44 11.85
C PHE A 155 14.75 -15.61 12.07
N LEU A 156 14.98 -14.62 11.18
CA LEU A 156 16.07 -13.66 11.29
C LEU A 156 15.51 -12.24 11.16
N SER A 157 15.55 -11.48 12.27
CA SER A 157 15.11 -10.08 12.30
C SER A 157 15.99 -9.18 11.42
N LYS A 158 15.38 -8.18 10.77
CA LYS A 158 16.11 -7.09 10.09
C LYS A 158 16.34 -5.87 10.99
N GLU A 159 15.68 -5.75 12.14
CA GLU A 159 15.89 -4.65 13.09
C GLU A 159 17.23 -4.82 13.83
N THR A 160 18.15 -3.88 13.62
CA THR A 160 19.50 -3.87 14.25
C THR A 160 19.50 -3.36 15.70
N GLU A 161 18.44 -2.66 16.13
CA GLU A 161 18.28 -2.13 17.48
C GLU A 161 17.11 -2.81 18.21
N ASN A 162 17.41 -3.55 19.29
CA ASN A 162 16.44 -4.16 20.20
C ASN A 162 15.27 -4.94 19.54
N PRO A 163 15.53 -6.10 18.90
CA PRO A 163 14.46 -6.98 18.45
C PRO A 163 13.63 -7.46 19.65
N THR A 164 12.37 -7.04 19.73
CA THR A 164 11.43 -7.46 20.79
C THR A 164 10.24 -8.20 20.18
N CYS A 165 9.58 -9.06 20.95
CA CYS A 165 8.40 -9.82 20.50
C CYS A 165 7.24 -8.93 19.98
N LYS A 166 7.28 -7.62 20.28
CA LYS A 166 6.33 -6.61 19.76
C LYS A 166 6.46 -6.38 18.25
N SER A 167 7.62 -6.57 17.62
CA SER A 167 7.80 -6.35 16.16
C SER A 167 6.97 -7.33 15.32
N LEU A 168 6.87 -8.60 15.76
CA LEU A 168 5.99 -9.63 15.16
C LEU A 168 4.50 -9.23 15.21
N SER A 169 4.10 -8.36 16.16
CA SER A 169 2.71 -7.94 16.36
C SER A 169 2.30 -6.69 15.56
N LEU A 170 3.24 -5.92 15.02
CA LEU A 170 3.02 -4.60 14.42
C LEU A 170 3.51 -4.51 12.97
N THR A 171 2.93 -3.58 12.19
CA THR A 171 2.92 -3.56 10.72
C THR A 171 4.23 -3.10 10.04
N GLY A 172 5.38 -3.43 10.63
CA GLY A 172 6.71 -3.18 10.06
C GLY A 172 7.30 -4.38 9.31
N THR A 173 8.47 -4.17 8.69
CA THR A 173 9.36 -5.20 8.14
C THR A 173 9.89 -6.10 9.25
N ARG A 174 9.79 -7.43 9.06
CA ARG A 174 10.00 -8.37 10.17
C ARG A 174 11.29 -9.16 10.00
N GLY A 175 11.61 -9.58 8.77
CA GLY A 175 12.86 -10.28 8.48
C GLY A 175 12.69 -11.38 7.44
N VAL A 176 13.55 -12.40 7.55
CA VAL A 176 13.50 -13.62 6.72
C VAL A 176 12.96 -14.78 7.55
N PHE A 177 12.03 -15.52 6.97
CA PHE A 177 11.50 -16.79 7.50
C PHE A 177 11.82 -17.92 6.54
N GLY A 178 12.06 -19.12 7.05
CA GLY A 178 12.24 -20.28 6.18
C GLY A 178 11.91 -21.64 6.82
N VAL A 179 11.62 -22.58 5.93
CA VAL A 179 11.24 -23.98 6.18
C VAL A 179 11.97 -24.86 5.15
N GLY A 180 12.52 -26.00 5.59
CA GLY A 180 13.10 -26.99 4.69
C GLY A 180 14.41 -27.58 5.21
N ALA A 181 14.81 -28.71 4.63
CA ALA A 181 15.97 -29.46 5.08
C ALA A 181 17.30 -28.67 5.02
N ALA A 182 18.16 -28.88 6.03
CA ALA A 182 19.54 -28.38 6.01
C ALA A 182 20.36 -29.16 4.96
N VAL A 183 21.10 -28.44 4.11
CA VAL A 183 22.02 -29.05 3.13
C VAL A 183 23.44 -29.00 3.69
N THR A 184 23.82 -30.05 4.42
CA THR A 184 25.14 -30.17 5.03
C THR A 184 26.24 -30.29 3.97
N LEU A 185 27.16 -29.33 3.95
CA LEU A 185 28.33 -29.32 3.07
C LEU A 185 29.60 -29.50 3.93
N GLY A 186 30.06 -30.73 4.04
CA GLY A 186 31.29 -31.05 4.78
C GLY A 186 32.54 -30.57 4.05
N ILE A 187 33.24 -29.59 4.63
CA ILE A 187 34.58 -29.19 4.17
C ILE A 187 35.60 -30.14 4.78
N LEU A 188 36.17 -31.02 3.97
CA LEU A 188 37.24 -31.93 4.40
C LEU A 188 38.58 -31.18 4.38
N LEU A 189 39.08 -30.76 5.54
CA LEU A 189 40.43 -30.21 5.67
C LEU A 189 41.43 -31.37 5.63
N LEU A 190 42.14 -31.53 4.51
CA LEU A 190 43.20 -32.52 4.37
C LEU A 190 44.36 -32.20 5.33
N VAL A 191 44.41 -32.89 6.47
CA VAL A 191 45.57 -32.90 7.36
C VAL A 191 46.52 -34.02 6.92
N ASP A 192 47.65 -33.64 6.35
CA ASP A 192 48.65 -34.59 5.86
C ASP A 192 49.31 -35.36 7.02
N GLN A 193 49.37 -36.69 6.93
CA GLN A 193 50.00 -37.53 7.94
C GLN A 193 51.45 -37.84 7.58
N GLU A 194 52.39 -37.03 8.05
CA GLU A 194 53.72 -37.53 8.47
C GLU A 194 54.40 -36.56 9.44
N GLY A 195 55.14 -37.09 10.42
CA GLY A 195 55.46 -36.35 11.65
C GLY A 195 56.74 -35.50 11.59
N GLY A 196 56.70 -34.30 12.20
CA GLY A 196 57.92 -33.57 12.55
C GLY A 196 57.77 -32.07 12.80
N VAL A 197 57.80 -31.68 14.10
CA VAL A 197 58.02 -30.30 14.60
C VAL A 197 56.88 -29.27 14.32
N PRO A 198 56.38 -28.54 15.34
CA PRO A 198 55.40 -27.48 15.13
C PRO A 198 56.06 -26.25 14.48
N PHE A 199 55.84 -26.06 13.18
CA PHE A 199 56.22 -24.83 12.50
C PHE A 199 55.31 -23.67 12.92
N LYS A 200 55.90 -22.54 13.33
CA LYS A 200 55.16 -21.29 13.57
C LYS A 200 54.70 -20.70 12.23
N ALA A 201 53.51 -21.09 11.78
CA ALA A 201 52.83 -20.41 10.68
C ALA A 201 52.27 -19.05 11.16
N LYS A 202 52.64 -17.97 10.47
CA LYS A 202 52.11 -16.62 10.70
C LYS A 202 50.83 -16.41 9.90
N GLU A 203 49.83 -15.76 10.50
CA GLU A 203 48.94 -14.75 9.89
C GLU A 203 48.24 -15.02 8.52
N SER A 204 48.18 -16.25 8.01
CA SER A 204 47.54 -16.55 6.70
C SER A 204 46.19 -17.29 6.79
N MET A 205 45.67 -17.57 7.99
CA MET A 205 44.52 -18.47 8.19
C MET A 205 43.14 -17.77 8.29
N TYR A 206 43.04 -16.52 7.85
CA TYR A 206 41.79 -15.73 7.89
C TYR A 206 41.17 -15.42 6.50
N ASN A 207 41.75 -15.93 5.40
CA ASN A 207 41.34 -15.56 4.03
C ASN A 207 40.54 -16.63 3.25
N PHE A 208 40.00 -17.66 3.89
CA PHE A 208 39.01 -18.54 3.25
C PHE A 208 37.63 -17.86 3.19
N SER A 209 37.50 -16.90 2.28
CA SER A 209 36.22 -16.37 1.83
C SER A 209 35.65 -17.27 0.74
N CYS A 210 35.11 -18.44 1.11
CA CYS A 210 34.46 -19.37 0.16
C CYS A 210 33.37 -18.63 -0.63
N ARG A 211 33.53 -18.53 -1.96
CA ARG A 211 32.57 -17.88 -2.84
C ARG A 211 31.64 -18.93 -3.40
N TYR A 212 30.51 -19.14 -2.72
CA TYR A 212 29.58 -20.21 -3.07
C TYR A 212 28.91 -20.10 -4.45
N LEU A 213 29.00 -18.96 -5.15
CA LEU A 213 28.43 -18.76 -6.49
C LEU A 213 29.23 -17.76 -7.35
N SER A 214 29.01 -17.83 -8.68
CA SER A 214 29.51 -16.87 -9.68
C SER A 214 29.08 -15.42 -9.39
N PRO A 215 29.91 -14.40 -9.66
CA PRO A 215 29.58 -13.00 -9.44
C PRO A 215 28.37 -12.47 -10.24
N ASP A 216 27.93 -13.19 -11.28
CA ASP A 216 26.73 -12.86 -12.07
C ASP A 216 25.42 -13.42 -11.47
N SER A 217 25.51 -14.15 -10.35
CA SER A 217 24.35 -14.78 -9.70
C SER A 217 23.65 -13.82 -8.72
N SER A 218 22.33 -13.98 -8.59
CA SER A 218 21.56 -13.32 -7.52
C SER A 218 22.03 -13.84 -6.15
N LEU A 219 22.51 -12.94 -5.29
CA LEU A 219 23.00 -13.27 -3.94
C LEU A 219 22.03 -14.21 -3.21
N MET A 220 22.53 -15.41 -2.88
CA MET A 220 21.78 -16.45 -2.20
C MET A 220 22.23 -16.51 -0.75
N MET A 221 21.28 -16.31 0.18
CA MET A 221 21.57 -16.29 1.61
C MET A 221 21.65 -17.71 2.15
N ALA A 222 22.85 -18.16 2.52
CA ALA A 222 23.08 -19.36 3.30
C ALA A 222 23.38 -18.97 4.75
N TYR A 223 22.80 -19.70 5.71
CA TYR A 223 22.89 -19.37 7.13
C TYR A 223 23.84 -20.35 7.83
N GLY A 224 24.96 -19.85 8.31
CA GLY A 224 26.02 -20.66 8.93
C GLY A 224 25.96 -20.69 10.45
N PHE A 225 26.28 -21.85 11.04
CA PHE A 225 26.58 -21.97 12.47
C PHE A 225 28.02 -22.46 12.67
N VAL A 226 28.69 -21.93 13.69
CA VAL A 226 30.01 -22.37 14.15
C VAL A 226 29.82 -23.14 15.46
N ASP A 227 30.49 -24.27 15.61
CA ASP A 227 30.53 -25.11 16.83
C ASP A 227 29.16 -25.43 17.47
N ILE A 228 28.32 -26.19 16.76
CA ILE A 228 27.19 -26.92 17.37
C ILE A 228 27.32 -28.40 17.03
N ASP A 229 27.51 -29.22 18.06
CA ASP A 229 27.56 -30.68 17.98
C ASP A 229 26.12 -31.22 17.89
N ILE A 230 25.63 -31.45 16.67
CA ILE A 230 24.23 -31.82 16.39
C ILE A 230 23.97 -33.33 16.58
N GLU A 231 25.02 -34.16 16.64
CA GLU A 231 24.91 -35.63 16.66
C GLU A 231 25.54 -36.28 17.91
N MET A 232 24.80 -36.24 19.02
CA MET A 232 24.87 -37.32 20.01
C MET A 232 23.50 -37.98 20.22
N GLU A 233 23.17 -38.91 19.33
CA GLU A 233 22.83 -40.28 19.76
C GLU A 233 22.92 -41.29 18.58
N SER A 234 23.88 -42.23 18.70
CA SER A 234 24.14 -43.43 17.87
C SER A 234 24.95 -43.30 16.55
N SER A 235 25.93 -44.22 16.41
CA SER A 235 26.84 -44.47 15.25
C SER A 235 27.94 -43.45 14.89
N SER A 236 28.96 -43.38 15.76
CA SER A 236 30.40 -43.12 15.45
C SER A 236 30.81 -42.45 14.13
N VAL A 237 30.76 -41.12 14.09
CA VAL A 237 31.79 -40.29 13.44
C VAL A 237 32.26 -39.28 14.49
N LYS A 238 33.58 -39.05 14.62
CA LYS A 238 34.09 -37.96 15.47
C LYS A 238 34.17 -36.70 14.61
N PRO A 239 33.55 -35.57 14.98
CA PRO A 239 33.72 -34.33 14.25
C PRO A 239 35.17 -33.83 14.39
N GLU A 240 35.77 -33.42 13.27
CA GLU A 240 37.04 -32.71 13.28
C GLU A 240 36.79 -31.21 13.55
N THR A 241 37.58 -30.64 14.46
CA THR A 241 37.51 -29.24 14.86
C THR A 241 37.75 -28.31 13.66
N GLY A 242 36.75 -27.49 13.32
CA GLY A 242 36.78 -26.59 12.16
C GLY A 242 35.70 -26.85 11.09
N SER A 243 34.74 -27.74 11.35
CA SER A 243 33.62 -28.02 10.44
C SER A 243 32.57 -26.89 10.46
N PHE A 244 32.15 -26.41 9.29
CA PHE A 244 31.09 -25.40 9.14
C PHE A 244 29.78 -26.03 8.67
N TYR A 245 28.67 -25.69 9.32
CA TYR A 245 27.33 -26.13 8.91
C TYR A 245 26.60 -24.99 8.22
N LEU A 246 26.24 -25.20 6.95
CA LEU A 246 25.46 -24.26 6.13
C LEU A 246 24.00 -24.73 6.02
N PHE A 247 23.08 -23.79 6.22
CA PHE A 247 21.66 -23.99 6.10
C PHE A 247 21.09 -23.21 4.91
N ILE A 248 20.34 -23.90 4.04
CA ILE A 248 19.64 -23.31 2.88
C ILE A 248 18.14 -23.66 3.00
N PRO A 249 17.23 -22.67 3.12
CA PRO A 249 15.80 -22.95 3.16
C PRO A 249 15.28 -23.47 1.82
N GLN A 250 14.48 -24.55 1.86
CA GLN A 250 13.76 -25.02 0.67
C GLN A 250 12.59 -24.10 0.32
N VAL A 251 11.92 -23.49 1.31
CA VAL A 251 10.92 -22.44 1.12
C VAL A 251 11.23 -21.32 2.09
N GLU A 252 11.32 -20.10 1.58
CA GLU A 252 11.57 -18.89 2.37
C GLU A 252 10.58 -17.79 2.03
N LEU A 253 10.33 -16.92 3.00
CA LEU A 253 9.58 -15.69 2.85
C LEU A 253 10.48 -14.54 3.32
N ASP A 254 10.93 -13.72 2.37
CA ASP A 254 11.67 -12.49 2.65
C ASP A 254 10.70 -11.30 2.70
N GLU A 255 10.57 -10.67 3.87
CA GLU A 255 9.71 -9.50 4.05
C GLU A 255 10.48 -8.18 3.90
N HIS A 256 9.95 -7.29 3.05
CA HIS A 256 10.43 -5.95 2.80
C HIS A 256 9.29 -4.92 2.96
N ASP A 257 9.60 -3.62 3.01
CA ASP A 257 8.64 -2.54 3.32
C ASP A 257 7.57 -2.31 2.24
N GLY A 258 6.52 -3.14 2.27
CA GLY A 258 5.42 -3.11 1.32
C GLY A 258 5.50 -4.15 0.20
N ILE A 259 6.42 -5.11 0.29
CA ILE A 259 6.48 -6.32 -0.56
C ILE A 259 7.00 -7.52 0.24
N SER A 260 6.42 -8.70 0.02
CA SER A 260 7.02 -9.97 0.46
C SER A 260 7.43 -10.79 -0.76
N ILE A 261 8.56 -11.50 -0.68
CA ILE A 261 9.04 -12.42 -1.72
C ILE A 261 8.95 -13.83 -1.17
N LEU A 262 8.09 -14.66 -1.75
CA LEU A 262 8.10 -16.10 -1.53
C LEU A 262 9.15 -16.68 -2.48
N ALA A 263 10.20 -17.29 -1.95
CA ALA A 263 11.16 -18.04 -2.76
C ALA A 263 11.18 -19.51 -2.35
N ALA A 264 11.49 -20.38 -3.31
CA ALA A 264 11.64 -21.80 -3.05
C ALA A 264 12.90 -22.32 -3.77
N THR A 265 13.82 -22.91 -3.01
CA THR A 265 15.14 -23.34 -3.47
C THR A 265 15.26 -24.87 -3.44
N LEU A 266 15.45 -25.46 -4.61
CA LEU A 266 15.83 -26.85 -4.81
C LEU A 266 17.36 -26.93 -4.91
N VAL A 267 18.00 -27.81 -4.14
CA VAL A 267 19.45 -28.05 -4.18
C VAL A 267 19.67 -29.55 -4.26
N TRP A 268 20.56 -30.00 -5.15
CA TRP A 268 20.94 -31.41 -5.28
C TRP A 268 22.43 -31.55 -5.56
N SER A 269 23.00 -32.68 -5.15
CA SER A 269 24.32 -33.10 -5.60
C SER A 269 24.43 -34.61 -5.49
N ASP A 270 24.65 -35.29 -6.61
CA ASP A 270 24.82 -36.74 -6.70
C ASP A 270 26.09 -37.24 -5.98
N SER A 271 27.00 -36.33 -5.62
CA SER A 271 28.15 -36.56 -4.73
C SER A 271 27.82 -36.46 -3.22
N SER A 272 26.59 -36.07 -2.87
CA SER A 272 26.09 -35.91 -1.51
C SER A 272 24.94 -36.89 -1.23
N LEU A 273 24.40 -36.89 0.00
CA LEU A 273 23.27 -37.73 0.41
C LEU A 273 21.90 -37.30 -0.19
N CYS A 274 21.87 -36.49 -1.25
CA CYS A 274 20.63 -35.97 -1.84
C CYS A 274 20.73 -35.85 -3.36
N THR A 275 20.29 -36.90 -4.06
CA THR A 275 20.14 -36.92 -5.52
C THR A 275 19.03 -35.96 -5.99
N PHE A 276 19.01 -35.61 -7.28
CA PHE A 276 17.94 -34.75 -7.84
C PHE A 276 16.52 -35.25 -7.53
N GLY A 277 16.30 -36.57 -7.52
CA GLY A 277 14.99 -37.17 -7.21
C GLY A 277 14.59 -37.04 -5.75
N GLU A 278 15.54 -37.21 -4.82
CA GLU A 278 15.31 -37.07 -3.38
C GLU A 278 15.15 -35.60 -2.98
N ALA A 279 15.96 -34.72 -3.58
CA ALA A 279 15.84 -33.28 -3.44
C ALA A 279 14.45 -32.81 -3.89
N LEU A 280 13.99 -33.26 -5.06
CA LEU A 280 12.67 -32.94 -5.59
C LEU A 280 11.54 -33.48 -4.71
N HIS A 281 11.66 -34.71 -4.21
CA HIS A 281 10.67 -35.28 -3.28
C HIS A 281 10.60 -34.50 -1.95
N SER A 282 11.75 -34.16 -1.37
CA SER A 282 11.86 -33.36 -0.14
C SER A 282 11.26 -31.96 -0.33
N PHE A 283 11.56 -31.33 -1.47
CA PHE A 283 11.01 -30.04 -1.89
C PHE A 283 9.49 -30.07 -2.10
N GLU A 284 8.97 -31.14 -2.70
CA GLU A 284 7.52 -31.35 -2.82
C GLU A 284 6.84 -31.60 -1.48
N LEU A 285 7.45 -32.33 -0.55
CA LEU A 285 6.92 -32.50 0.81
C LEU A 285 6.86 -31.17 1.54
N SER A 286 7.91 -30.36 1.45
CA SER A 286 7.94 -28.99 1.99
C SER A 286 6.82 -28.13 1.39
N LEU A 287 6.66 -28.09 0.07
CA LEU A 287 5.59 -27.33 -0.59
C LEU A 287 4.18 -27.87 -0.31
N GLN A 288 4.00 -29.19 -0.24
CA GLN A 288 2.73 -29.81 0.15
C GLN A 288 2.36 -29.42 1.57
N GLN A 289 3.26 -29.58 2.53
CA GLN A 289 3.04 -29.22 3.93
C GLN A 289 2.72 -27.72 4.08
N VAL A 290 3.49 -26.88 3.41
CA VAL A 290 3.29 -25.43 3.34
C VAL A 290 1.89 -25.10 2.77
N SER A 291 1.40 -25.86 1.78
CA SER A 291 0.05 -25.70 1.23
C SER A 291 -1.10 -26.35 2.03
N HIS A 292 -0.83 -27.36 2.87
CA HIS A 292 -1.87 -28.13 3.56
C HIS A 292 -2.44 -27.42 4.80
N TYR A 293 -1.74 -26.41 5.31
CA TYR A 293 -2.15 -25.60 6.46
C TYR A 293 -2.69 -24.21 6.06
N CYS A 294 -3.03 -24.01 4.78
CA CYS A 294 -3.64 -22.78 4.29
C CYS A 294 -5.02 -22.55 4.91
N TRP A 295 -5.15 -21.46 5.69
CA TRP A 295 -6.44 -20.93 6.14
C TRP A 295 -6.78 -19.70 5.29
N PRO A 296 -8.01 -19.57 4.75
CA PRO A 296 -8.36 -18.43 3.89
C PRO A 296 -8.13 -17.09 4.60
N THR A 297 -7.49 -16.18 3.87
CA THR A 297 -6.93 -14.88 4.32
C THR A 297 -7.94 -13.85 4.87
N SER A 298 -9.21 -14.22 4.94
CA SER A 298 -10.36 -13.40 5.36
C SER A 298 -10.95 -13.78 6.74
N GLY A 299 -10.36 -14.73 7.47
CA GLY A 299 -10.80 -15.14 8.81
C GLY A 299 -10.12 -14.38 9.96
N LYS A 300 -10.87 -14.05 11.03
CA LYS A 300 -10.27 -13.59 12.30
C LYS A 300 -9.47 -14.73 12.94
N PHE A 301 -8.16 -14.52 13.13
CA PHE A 301 -7.25 -15.51 13.71
C PHE A 301 -7.51 -15.78 15.20
N PRO A 302 -7.39 -17.03 15.67
CA PRO A 302 -7.25 -17.33 17.09
C PRO A 302 -5.83 -16.96 17.58
N ASN A 303 -5.74 -16.15 18.65
CA ASN A 303 -4.47 -15.84 19.34
C ASN A 303 -3.66 -17.09 19.76
N LYS A 304 -4.33 -18.24 19.86
CA LYS A 304 -3.74 -19.55 20.18
C LYS A 304 -2.67 -20.00 19.18
N CYS A 305 -2.80 -19.68 17.88
CA CYS A 305 -1.83 -20.09 16.87
C CYS A 305 -0.55 -19.24 16.90
N ILE A 306 -0.67 -17.93 17.09
CA ILE A 306 0.49 -17.04 17.29
C ILE A 306 1.22 -17.42 18.58
N ARG A 307 0.51 -17.69 19.69
CA ARG A 307 1.15 -18.20 20.92
C ARG A 307 1.79 -19.58 20.74
N SER A 308 1.25 -20.45 19.89
CA SER A 308 1.89 -21.72 19.52
C SER A 308 3.20 -21.48 18.76
N ALA A 309 3.19 -20.59 17.77
CA ALA A 309 4.39 -20.20 17.02
C ALA A 309 5.45 -19.54 17.92
N LEU A 310 5.06 -18.61 18.80
CA LEU A 310 5.97 -17.98 19.76
C LEU A 310 6.57 -19.00 20.75
N ARG A 311 5.82 -20.05 21.12
CA ARG A 311 6.37 -21.22 21.84
C ARG A 311 7.34 -22.05 20.99
N LYS A 312 7.14 -22.18 19.67
CA LYS A 312 8.14 -22.82 18.78
C LYS A 312 9.46 -22.05 18.73
N PHE A 313 9.39 -20.72 18.80
CA PHE A 313 10.54 -19.82 18.71
C PHE A 313 11.12 -19.41 20.08
N ASN A 314 10.57 -19.92 21.20
CA ASN A 314 11.07 -19.70 22.56
C ASN A 314 11.41 -18.23 22.91
N VAL A 315 10.72 -17.26 22.29
CA VAL A 315 11.06 -15.82 22.39
C VAL A 315 10.53 -15.24 23.69
N VAL A 316 11.41 -14.57 24.44
CA VAL A 316 11.06 -14.01 25.74
C VAL A 316 11.88 -12.74 26.08
N ASP A 317 11.25 -11.75 26.71
CA ASP A 317 11.80 -10.42 27.03
C ASP A 317 12.45 -10.40 28.44
N ASP A 318 13.75 -10.06 28.57
CA ASP A 318 14.19 -8.86 29.32
C ASP A 318 15.69 -8.48 29.22
N LYS A 319 15.95 -7.20 29.48
CA LYS A 319 17.18 -6.47 29.95
C LYS A 319 18.62 -7.05 29.78
N ILE A 320 19.35 -6.38 28.87
CA ILE A 320 20.66 -5.69 29.12
C ILE A 320 21.80 -6.52 29.77
N VAL A 321 22.69 -7.07 28.93
CA VAL A 321 24.11 -7.39 29.26
C VAL A 321 25.00 -7.06 28.04
N GLN A 322 26.27 -6.72 28.26
CA GLN A 322 27.16 -6.03 27.31
C GLN A 322 28.17 -6.96 26.62
N MET A 323 28.47 -6.77 25.33
CA MET A 323 29.64 -7.38 24.69
C MET A 323 30.29 -6.53 23.58
N VAL A 324 31.51 -6.94 23.20
CA VAL A 324 32.54 -6.15 22.51
C VAL A 324 32.46 -6.27 20.98
N TYR A 325 32.66 -5.16 20.28
CA TYR A 325 32.73 -5.09 18.81
C TYR A 325 34.10 -5.53 18.27
N MET A 326 34.13 -6.42 17.27
CA MET A 326 35.27 -6.51 16.34
C MET A 326 34.90 -5.81 15.03
N LYS A 327 35.77 -4.88 14.60
CA LYS A 327 35.55 -4.03 13.42
C LYS A 327 36.45 -4.51 12.28
N ALA A 328 35.86 -5.16 11.27
CA ALA A 328 36.56 -5.40 10.01
C ALA A 328 36.65 -4.07 9.24
N LEU A 329 37.82 -3.44 9.27
CA LEU A 329 38.05 -2.12 8.69
C LEU A 329 38.34 -2.18 7.19
N SER A 330 37.81 -1.19 6.47
CA SER A 330 38.25 -0.83 5.13
C SER A 330 39.70 -0.35 5.11
N LEU A 331 40.44 -0.72 4.06
CA LEU A 331 41.78 -0.17 3.76
C LEU A 331 41.63 1.30 3.28
N GLY A 332 42.39 2.25 3.83
CA GLY A 332 42.19 3.67 3.48
C GLY A 332 43.08 4.76 4.12
N ASP A 333 44.37 4.50 4.32
CA ASP A 333 45.46 5.49 4.51
C ASP A 333 45.57 6.32 5.82
N TRP A 334 46.76 6.88 6.05
CA TRP A 334 47.32 7.24 7.38
C TRP A 334 47.19 8.72 7.81
N ASN A 335 46.95 8.98 9.12
CA ASN A 335 47.92 9.62 10.04
C ASN A 335 47.37 10.07 11.42
N THR A 336 48.28 10.20 12.40
CA THR A 336 48.24 11.02 13.65
C THR A 336 47.33 10.64 14.84
N GLU A 337 47.94 9.85 15.74
CA GLU A 337 47.97 9.89 17.23
C GLU A 337 46.92 10.64 18.11
N ALA A 338 46.33 9.85 19.01
CA ALA A 338 46.19 10.07 20.48
C ALA A 338 45.36 11.25 21.06
N ASN A 339 44.10 10.99 21.44
CA ASN A 339 43.67 10.71 22.85
C ASN A 339 42.14 10.84 23.05
N PRO A 340 41.39 9.73 23.19
CA PRO A 340 40.02 9.77 23.69
C PRO A 340 39.97 9.37 25.19
N MET A 341 39.41 10.24 26.02
CA MET A 341 39.03 9.91 27.40
C MET A 341 37.56 9.44 27.37
N GLU A 342 37.34 8.15 27.15
CA GLU A 342 36.00 7.60 26.92
C GLU A 342 35.14 7.52 28.19
N LEU A 343 33.89 7.96 28.05
CA LEU A 343 32.81 7.76 28.99
C LEU A 343 32.27 6.32 28.86
N LYS A 344 31.97 5.65 29.97
CA LYS A 344 31.44 4.29 29.98
C LYS A 344 29.92 4.22 29.82
N ASP A 345 29.48 3.01 29.44
CA ASP A 345 28.16 2.37 29.66
C ASP A 345 27.06 2.52 28.58
N ALA A 346 27.08 1.56 27.63
CA ALA A 346 25.91 1.08 26.89
C ALA A 346 26.04 -0.44 26.57
N PRO A 347 25.16 -1.32 27.10
CA PRO A 347 25.16 -2.76 26.79
C PRO A 347 24.38 -3.16 25.53
N SER A 348 24.96 -4.01 24.68
CA SER A 348 24.33 -4.60 23.48
C SER A 348 24.19 -6.13 23.59
N SER A 349 22.98 -6.65 23.35
CA SER A 349 22.67 -8.08 23.31
C SER A 349 21.72 -8.41 22.15
N PHE A 350 22.07 -9.38 21.31
CA PHE A 350 21.19 -9.94 20.26
C PHE A 350 20.52 -11.24 20.75
N GLN A 351 19.28 -11.49 20.32
CA GLN A 351 18.56 -12.75 20.58
C GLN A 351 18.36 -13.55 19.29
N PHE A 352 18.48 -14.87 19.35
CA PHE A 352 18.05 -15.80 18.31
C PHE A 352 17.50 -17.09 18.93
N CYS A 353 16.66 -17.81 18.17
CA CYS A 353 16.22 -19.16 18.51
C CYS A 353 16.26 -20.05 17.26
N VAL A 354 16.88 -21.21 17.38
CA VAL A 354 16.91 -22.23 16.32
C VAL A 354 16.43 -23.55 16.90
N ARG A 355 15.34 -24.08 16.33
CA ARG A 355 14.82 -25.40 16.68
C ARG A 355 15.37 -26.43 15.70
N LEU A 356 16.49 -27.04 16.07
CA LEU A 356 17.22 -28.01 15.25
C LEU A 356 16.51 -29.36 15.16
N SER A 357 15.67 -29.72 16.13
CA SER A 357 14.87 -30.95 16.10
C SER A 357 13.57 -30.82 16.92
N PRO A 358 12.70 -31.85 16.95
CA PRO A 358 11.57 -31.89 17.88
C PRO A 358 11.97 -31.75 19.36
N THR A 359 13.19 -32.19 19.72
CA THR A 359 13.71 -32.26 21.10
C THR A 359 14.84 -31.27 21.40
N VAL A 360 15.49 -30.69 20.39
CA VAL A 360 16.66 -29.80 20.54
C VAL A 360 16.33 -28.39 20.05
N SER A 361 16.44 -27.43 20.97
CA SER A 361 16.26 -26.00 20.73
C SER A 361 17.39 -25.20 21.37
N VAL A 362 18.07 -24.36 20.58
CA VAL A 362 19.12 -23.45 21.06
C VAL A 362 18.48 -22.06 21.27
N SER A 363 18.53 -21.53 22.50
CA SER A 363 17.89 -20.27 22.89
C SER A 363 18.56 -19.62 24.12
N SER A 364 18.43 -18.28 24.24
CA SER A 364 18.70 -17.52 25.47
C SER A 364 17.38 -16.88 25.97
N ASN A 365 17.24 -16.62 27.28
CA ASN A 365 16.02 -17.01 28.04
C ASN A 365 15.21 -15.90 28.76
N MET A 366 13.91 -16.19 29.01
CA MET A 366 12.96 -15.66 30.06
C MET A 366 12.39 -14.22 29.89
N LEU A 367 11.12 -13.86 30.21
CA LEU A 367 10.02 -14.53 30.99
C LEU A 367 8.57 -14.37 30.40
N ASP A 368 7.67 -15.35 30.63
CA ASP A 368 6.27 -15.46 30.12
C ASP A 368 5.21 -14.78 31.05
N HIS A 369 4.18 -14.14 30.50
CA HIS A 369 3.12 -13.40 31.24
C HIS A 369 1.69 -13.96 31.06
N ALA A 370 1.50 -15.12 30.46
CA ALA A 370 0.15 -15.67 30.19
C ALA A 370 -0.62 -16.19 31.43
N SER A 371 -0.04 -16.15 32.63
CA SER A 371 -0.51 -16.84 33.84
C SER A 371 -1.35 -16.02 34.83
N GLU A 372 -1.46 -14.69 34.70
CA GLU A 372 -2.07 -13.83 35.75
C GLU A 372 -3.43 -13.20 35.42
N MET A 373 -4.02 -13.39 34.23
CA MET A 373 -5.26 -12.69 33.86
C MET A 373 -6.55 -13.31 34.43
N SER A 374 -6.79 -13.07 35.73
CA SER A 374 -8.13 -13.06 36.32
C SER A 374 -8.66 -11.62 36.40
N PHE A 375 -9.65 -11.26 35.58
CA PHE A 375 -10.28 -9.94 35.65
C PHE A 375 -11.18 -9.85 36.90
N SER A 376 -10.67 -9.22 37.97
CA SER A 376 -11.38 -9.12 39.25
C SER A 376 -12.22 -7.85 39.35
N VAL A 377 -13.55 -8.03 39.34
CA VAL A 377 -14.54 -6.95 39.53
C VAL A 377 -14.85 -6.69 41.01
N GLN A 378 -14.42 -7.58 41.91
CA GLN A 378 -14.85 -7.59 43.32
C GLN A 378 -14.29 -6.42 44.16
N GLY A 379 -13.28 -5.70 43.64
CA GLY A 379 -12.67 -4.54 44.30
C GLY A 379 -13.28 -3.16 43.97
N TYR A 380 -14.23 -3.06 43.04
CA TYR A 380 -14.78 -1.76 42.62
C TYR A 380 -15.73 -1.16 43.65
N ALA A 381 -15.54 0.14 43.94
CA ALA A 381 -16.21 0.82 45.04
C ALA A 381 -17.73 0.97 44.86
N ASN A 382 -18.22 1.07 43.61
CA ASN A 382 -19.66 1.21 43.32
C ASN A 382 -20.03 0.68 41.93
N ILE A 383 -21.34 0.57 41.69
CA ILE A 383 -21.91 -0.01 40.45
C ILE A 383 -21.60 0.78 39.17
N ASN A 384 -21.36 2.10 39.25
CA ASN A 384 -20.94 2.89 38.09
C ASN A 384 -19.53 2.48 37.65
N SER A 385 -18.59 2.36 38.59
CA SER A 385 -17.22 1.87 38.35
C SER A 385 -17.23 0.45 37.77
N VAL A 386 -18.08 -0.44 38.31
CA VAL A 386 -18.28 -1.80 37.78
C VAL A 386 -18.73 -1.76 36.31
N TRP A 387 -19.81 -1.05 35.99
CA TRP A 387 -20.34 -1.00 34.62
C TRP A 387 -19.34 -0.38 33.65
N ALA A 388 -18.66 0.71 34.04
CA ALA A 388 -17.62 1.32 33.22
C ALA A 388 -16.43 0.38 32.98
N SER A 389 -15.96 -0.35 34.01
CA SER A 389 -14.87 -1.31 33.86
C SER A 389 -15.21 -2.43 32.85
N LEU A 390 -16.44 -2.96 32.90
CA LEU A 390 -16.94 -3.95 31.94
C LEU A 390 -17.02 -3.39 30.51
N VAL A 391 -17.42 -2.12 30.33
CA VAL A 391 -17.44 -1.47 29.01
C VAL A 391 -16.04 -1.40 28.41
N ILE A 392 -15.04 -0.97 29.18
CA ILE A 392 -13.66 -0.80 28.70
C ILE A 392 -12.98 -2.15 28.46
N GLU A 393 -13.14 -3.11 29.37
CA GLU A 393 -12.62 -4.48 29.23
C GLU A 393 -13.16 -5.17 27.97
N GLU A 394 -14.47 -5.05 27.67
CA GLU A 394 -15.04 -5.62 26.46
C GLU A 394 -14.55 -4.91 25.19
N CYS A 395 -14.43 -3.57 25.21
CA CYS A 395 -13.83 -2.83 24.10
C CYS A 395 -12.40 -3.33 23.81
N SER A 396 -11.59 -3.53 24.85
CA SER A 396 -10.22 -4.09 24.75
C SER A 396 -10.22 -5.48 24.12
N ARG A 397 -11.08 -6.39 24.58
CA ARG A 397 -11.25 -7.76 24.03
C ARG A 397 -11.69 -7.76 22.57
N LEU A 398 -12.57 -6.83 22.20
CA LEU A 398 -13.02 -6.61 20.82
C LEU A 398 -11.95 -5.96 19.92
N GLY A 399 -10.80 -5.58 20.48
CA GLY A 399 -9.65 -5.03 19.77
C GLY A 399 -9.61 -3.50 19.67
N LEU A 400 -10.48 -2.80 20.41
CA LEU A 400 -10.52 -1.34 20.48
C LEU A 400 -9.61 -0.88 21.61
N THR A 401 -8.41 -0.44 21.26
CA THR A 401 -7.35 -0.06 22.20
C THR A 401 -7.10 1.44 22.29
N TYR A 402 -7.72 2.26 21.43
CA TYR A 402 -7.46 3.70 21.34
C TYR A 402 -8.69 4.53 21.72
N PHE A 403 -8.55 5.32 22.78
CA PHE A 403 -9.64 6.05 23.44
C PHE A 403 -9.38 7.55 23.39
N CYS A 404 -10.29 8.27 22.74
CA CYS A 404 -10.29 9.71 22.61
C CYS A 404 -11.25 10.27 23.67
N VAL A 405 -10.72 10.86 24.74
CA VAL A 405 -11.48 11.18 25.97
C VAL A 405 -11.59 12.69 26.16
N ALA A 406 -12.81 13.22 26.08
CA ALA A 406 -13.10 14.61 26.42
C ALA A 406 -13.29 14.78 27.94
N PRO A 407 -12.82 15.90 28.53
CA PRO A 407 -12.96 16.14 29.96
C PRO A 407 -14.43 16.38 30.36
N GLY A 408 -14.86 15.79 31.47
CA GLY A 408 -16.15 16.14 32.07
C GLY A 408 -16.57 15.24 33.22
N SER A 409 -17.44 15.77 34.09
CA SER A 409 -17.83 15.08 35.32
C SER A 409 -18.67 13.82 35.05
N ARG A 410 -19.68 13.88 34.17
CA ARG A 410 -20.59 12.72 33.94
C ARG A 410 -19.87 11.53 33.30
N SER A 411 -18.83 11.76 32.51
CA SER A 411 -17.99 10.73 31.89
C SER A 411 -16.92 10.15 32.80
N SER A 412 -16.75 10.64 34.04
CA SER A 412 -15.69 10.19 34.97
C SER A 412 -15.59 8.66 35.11
N PRO A 413 -16.70 7.88 35.25
CA PRO A 413 -16.58 6.41 35.35
C PRO A 413 -15.89 5.78 34.14
N LEU A 414 -16.26 6.20 32.92
CA LEU A 414 -15.66 5.72 31.66
C LEU A 414 -14.22 6.21 31.48
N ALA A 415 -13.98 7.50 31.76
CA ALA A 415 -12.66 8.12 31.60
C ALA A 415 -11.62 7.49 32.54
N ILE A 416 -11.99 7.28 33.82
CA ILE A 416 -11.14 6.62 34.81
C ILE A 416 -10.87 5.18 34.35
N ALA A 417 -11.93 4.38 34.09
CA ALA A 417 -11.78 2.99 33.68
C ALA A 417 -10.90 2.83 32.42
N ALA A 418 -11.05 3.70 31.42
CA ALA A 418 -10.19 3.75 30.25
C ALA A 418 -8.74 4.03 30.66
N SER A 419 -8.48 5.14 31.36
CA SER A 419 -7.13 5.55 31.75
C SER A 419 -6.35 4.54 32.59
N THR A 420 -7.05 3.71 33.38
CA THR A 420 -6.44 2.68 34.23
C THR A 420 -6.23 1.32 33.54
N HIS A 421 -6.83 1.10 32.37
CA HIS A 421 -6.82 -0.22 31.74
C HIS A 421 -5.53 -0.46 30.91
N PRO A 422 -4.73 -1.52 31.22
CA PRO A 422 -3.35 -1.67 30.72
C PRO A 422 -3.23 -1.80 29.19
N CYS A 423 -4.22 -2.39 28.53
CA CYS A 423 -4.22 -2.55 27.07
C CYS A 423 -4.70 -1.31 26.28
N THR A 424 -5.05 -0.21 26.95
CA THR A 424 -5.58 0.99 26.28
C THR A 424 -4.52 2.08 26.09
N THR A 425 -4.79 2.99 25.16
CA THR A 425 -4.09 4.26 24.99
C THR A 425 -5.14 5.36 24.98
N CYS A 426 -5.08 6.25 25.97
CA CYS A 426 -5.96 7.41 26.04
C CYS A 426 -5.27 8.65 25.47
N ILE A 427 -6.01 9.46 24.70
CA ILE A 427 -5.65 10.82 24.32
C ILE A 427 -6.77 11.77 24.73
N ALA A 428 -6.44 12.97 25.19
CA ALA A 428 -7.41 13.95 25.66
C ALA A 428 -7.33 15.25 24.85
N CYS A 429 -8.48 15.87 24.62
CA CYS A 429 -8.57 17.22 24.08
C CYS A 429 -9.76 17.94 24.72
N PHE A 430 -9.65 19.26 24.86
CA PHE A 430 -10.71 20.12 25.41
C PHE A 430 -11.77 20.52 24.37
N ASP A 431 -11.54 20.23 23.08
CA ASP A 431 -12.49 20.43 21.98
C ASP A 431 -12.99 19.05 21.52
N GLU A 432 -14.26 18.71 21.79
CA GLU A 432 -14.82 17.40 21.42
C GLU A 432 -14.90 17.19 19.90
N ARG A 433 -15.05 18.27 19.12
CA ARG A 433 -15.12 18.19 17.65
C ARG A 433 -13.75 17.82 17.08
N SER A 434 -12.69 18.53 17.50
CA SER A 434 -11.31 18.18 17.11
C SER A 434 -10.95 16.77 17.59
N LEU A 435 -11.33 16.40 18.81
CA LEU A 435 -11.14 15.05 19.35
C LEU A 435 -11.83 13.94 18.52
N ALA A 436 -13.06 14.20 18.06
CA ALA A 436 -13.81 13.28 17.21
C ALA A 436 -13.18 13.12 15.83
N PHE A 437 -12.70 14.20 15.22
CA PHE A 437 -11.97 14.14 13.95
C PHE A 437 -10.60 13.47 14.07
N HIS A 438 -9.92 13.57 15.22
CA HIS A 438 -8.75 12.76 15.54
C HIS A 438 -9.08 11.26 15.61
N ALA A 439 -10.23 10.90 16.20
CA ALA A 439 -10.72 9.52 16.19
C ALA A 439 -11.02 9.00 14.77
N VAL A 440 -11.61 9.83 13.88
CA VAL A 440 -11.77 9.52 12.44
C VAL A 440 -10.41 9.25 11.79
N GLY A 441 -9.41 10.09 12.07
CA GLY A 441 -8.06 9.93 11.55
C GLY A 441 -7.43 8.61 11.98
N TYR A 442 -7.45 8.30 13.27
CA TYR A 442 -6.91 7.05 13.81
C TYR A 442 -7.59 5.84 13.18
N ALA A 443 -8.92 5.84 13.06
CA ALA A 443 -9.67 4.72 12.50
C ALA A 443 -9.40 4.53 11.00
N ARG A 444 -9.19 5.63 10.25
CA ARG A 444 -8.75 5.60 8.85
C ARG A 444 -7.35 4.99 8.70
N GLY A 445 -6.40 5.40 9.54
CA GLY A 445 -4.99 4.97 9.45
C GLY A 445 -4.70 3.56 9.98
N SER A 446 -5.42 3.13 11.01
CA SER A 446 -5.22 1.82 11.67
C SER A 446 -6.17 0.72 11.17
N HIS A 447 -7.23 1.10 10.43
CA HIS A 447 -8.38 0.27 10.07
C HIS A 447 -9.09 -0.39 11.27
N LYS A 448 -8.91 0.13 12.49
CA LYS A 448 -9.57 -0.30 13.72
C LYS A 448 -10.44 0.81 14.28
N PRO A 449 -11.59 0.52 14.92
CA PRO A 449 -12.41 1.58 15.49
C PRO A 449 -11.69 2.34 16.61
N ALA A 450 -11.75 3.66 16.58
CA ALA A 450 -11.48 4.49 17.75
C ALA A 450 -12.70 4.55 18.65
N VAL A 451 -12.48 4.65 19.97
CA VAL A 451 -13.53 4.95 20.95
C VAL A 451 -13.50 6.44 21.25
N VAL A 452 -14.66 7.11 21.26
CA VAL A 452 -14.80 8.51 21.67
C VAL A 452 -15.64 8.57 22.94
N ILE A 453 -15.08 9.08 24.04
CA ILE A 453 -15.78 9.28 25.32
C ILE A 453 -16.05 10.77 25.51
N THR A 454 -17.30 11.14 25.75
CA THR A 454 -17.72 12.51 26.09
C THR A 454 -18.63 12.56 27.30
N SER A 455 -18.67 13.72 27.97
CA SER A 455 -19.68 14.06 28.95
C SER A 455 -21.02 14.40 28.26
N SER A 456 -22.10 14.57 29.03
CA SER A 456 -23.43 14.92 28.50
C SER A 456 -23.53 16.38 28.08
N GLY A 457 -24.56 16.67 27.28
CA GLY A 457 -24.87 18.02 26.81
C GLY A 457 -24.25 18.28 25.43
N THR A 458 -23.93 19.54 25.16
CA THR A 458 -23.39 19.97 23.85
C THR A 458 -22.07 19.31 23.47
N ALA A 459 -21.34 18.73 24.42
CA ALA A 459 -20.19 17.86 24.18
C ALA A 459 -20.52 16.70 23.22
N VAL A 460 -21.74 16.15 23.30
CA VAL A 460 -22.25 15.14 22.36
C VAL A 460 -22.55 15.74 21.00
N SER A 461 -23.15 16.93 20.96
CA SER A 461 -23.48 17.63 19.71
C SER A 461 -22.24 18.04 18.91
N ASN A 462 -21.13 18.38 19.58
CA ASN A 462 -19.84 18.66 18.95
C ASN A 462 -19.25 17.46 18.17
N LEU A 463 -19.67 16.23 18.48
CA LEU A 463 -19.26 15.04 17.72
C LEU A 463 -19.89 14.97 16.32
N LEU A 464 -21.04 15.64 16.10
CA LEU A 464 -21.87 15.47 14.90
C LEU A 464 -21.11 15.60 13.57
N PRO A 465 -20.22 16.60 13.34
CA PRO A 465 -19.56 16.72 12.03
C PRO A 465 -18.63 15.54 11.71
N ALA A 466 -17.87 15.06 12.71
CA ALA A 466 -17.02 13.88 12.57
C ALA A 466 -17.85 12.59 12.42
N VAL A 467 -19.02 12.51 13.05
CA VAL A 467 -19.97 11.39 12.87
C VAL A 467 -20.58 11.39 11.46
N VAL A 468 -20.89 12.56 10.89
CA VAL A 468 -21.33 12.69 9.50
C VAL A 468 -20.21 12.25 8.55
N GLU A 469 -18.99 12.77 8.72
CA GLU A 469 -17.82 12.38 7.90
C GLU A 469 -17.58 10.86 7.97
N ALA A 470 -17.52 10.29 9.18
CA ALA A 470 -17.34 8.85 9.37
C ALA A 470 -18.47 8.01 8.77
N SER A 471 -19.70 8.51 8.79
CA SER A 471 -20.86 7.83 8.20
C SER A 471 -20.82 7.83 6.68
N GLN A 472 -20.45 8.95 6.07
CA GLN A 472 -20.35 9.08 4.62
C GLN A 472 -19.09 8.41 4.07
N ASP A 473 -17.98 8.37 4.83
CA ASP A 473 -16.70 7.80 4.41
C ASP A 473 -16.40 6.41 5.01
N PHE A 474 -17.43 5.75 5.56
CA PHE A 474 -17.39 4.37 6.06
C PHE A 474 -16.28 4.10 7.10
N VAL A 475 -15.97 5.10 7.93
CA VAL A 475 -14.97 5.00 8.99
C VAL A 475 -15.63 4.45 10.27
N PRO A 476 -15.12 3.35 10.86
CA PRO A 476 -15.72 2.76 12.04
C PRO A 476 -15.35 3.54 13.31
N LEU A 477 -16.35 3.90 14.12
CA LEU A 477 -16.16 4.58 15.42
C LEU A 477 -17.12 4.02 16.48
N LEU A 478 -16.72 4.01 17.74
CA LEU A 478 -17.59 3.73 18.89
C LEU A 478 -17.73 4.99 19.76
N LEU A 479 -18.91 5.61 19.77
CA LEU A 479 -19.20 6.79 20.58
C LEU A 479 -19.82 6.34 21.91
N LEU A 480 -19.15 6.63 23.03
CA LEU A 480 -19.60 6.38 24.40
C LEU A 480 -19.95 7.71 25.07
N THR A 481 -21.20 8.13 24.98
CA THR A 481 -21.64 9.45 25.47
C THR A 481 -22.24 9.31 26.87
N ALA A 482 -21.59 9.88 27.88
CA ALA A 482 -22.14 9.83 29.24
C ALA A 482 -23.38 10.71 29.35
N ASP A 483 -24.41 10.26 30.07
CA ASP A 483 -25.70 10.94 30.15
C ASP A 483 -26.20 11.09 31.59
N ARG A 484 -27.20 11.95 31.80
CA ARG A 484 -27.98 12.00 33.03
C ARG A 484 -28.98 10.83 33.08
N PRO A 485 -29.26 10.27 34.26
CA PRO A 485 -30.25 9.21 34.41
C PRO A 485 -31.67 9.73 34.11
N SER A 486 -32.60 8.81 33.83
CA SER A 486 -33.96 9.12 33.36
C SER A 486 -34.72 10.13 34.20
N GLU A 487 -34.55 10.12 35.53
CA GLU A 487 -35.22 11.03 36.46
C GLU A 487 -34.71 12.49 36.41
N LEU A 488 -33.65 12.77 35.65
CA LEU A 488 -33.11 14.11 35.42
C LEU A 488 -33.28 14.58 33.96
N GLN A 489 -33.85 13.75 33.08
CA GLN A 489 -34.17 14.13 31.70
C GLN A 489 -35.44 14.98 31.67
N ASP A 490 -35.48 15.98 30.77
CA ASP A 490 -36.58 16.95 30.61
C ASP A 490 -37.02 17.71 31.89
N ALA A 491 -36.23 17.61 32.97
CA ALA A 491 -36.50 18.21 34.28
C ALA A 491 -35.78 19.56 34.51
N GLY A 492 -35.18 20.15 33.46
CA GLY A 492 -34.35 21.36 33.58
C GLY A 492 -33.00 21.14 34.27
N ALA A 493 -32.55 19.88 34.41
CA ALA A 493 -31.29 19.55 35.07
C ALA A 493 -30.06 20.07 34.28
N ASN A 494 -29.05 20.56 34.98
CA ASN A 494 -27.88 21.18 34.37
C ASN A 494 -27.12 20.23 33.43
N GLN A 495 -26.88 20.67 32.19
CA GLN A 495 -26.34 19.92 31.04
C GLN A 495 -27.02 18.56 30.79
N ALA A 496 -28.31 18.41 31.08
CA ALA A 496 -29.12 17.34 30.51
C ALA A 496 -29.72 17.81 29.17
N ILE A 497 -29.62 16.98 28.14
CA ILE A 497 -30.28 17.18 26.83
C ILE A 497 -30.78 15.82 26.34
N ASN A 498 -31.68 15.80 25.37
CA ASN A 498 -32.06 14.54 24.71
C ASN A 498 -30.89 13.98 23.88
N GLN A 499 -30.24 12.93 24.40
CA GLN A 499 -29.17 12.19 23.72
C GLN A 499 -29.68 10.92 23.00
N VAL A 500 -30.98 10.61 23.08
CA VAL A 500 -31.57 9.42 22.46
C VAL A 500 -31.65 9.61 20.94
N ASN A 501 -31.00 8.72 20.17
CA ASN A 501 -30.85 8.85 18.71
C ASN A 501 -30.29 10.21 18.25
N HIS A 502 -29.42 10.85 19.05
CA HIS A 502 -28.93 12.22 18.80
C HIS A 502 -28.31 12.42 17.40
N PHE A 503 -27.68 11.38 16.85
CA PHE A 503 -27.04 11.39 15.52
C PHE A 503 -27.93 10.83 14.39
N GLY A 504 -29.21 10.51 14.66
CA GLY A 504 -30.15 10.00 13.68
C GLY A 504 -29.63 8.81 12.86
N SER A 505 -29.82 8.86 11.54
CA SER A 505 -29.40 7.81 10.60
C SER A 505 -27.90 7.81 10.27
N PHE A 506 -27.10 8.74 10.81
CA PHE A 506 -25.65 8.73 10.57
C PHE A 506 -24.95 7.56 11.29
N VAL A 507 -25.52 7.01 12.35
CA VAL A 507 -24.95 5.85 13.05
C VAL A 507 -25.51 4.52 12.53
N ARG A 508 -24.66 3.48 12.46
CA ARG A 508 -25.03 2.10 12.05
C ARG A 508 -25.80 1.35 13.14
N PHE A 509 -25.70 1.81 14.38
CA PHE A 509 -26.35 1.26 15.57
C PHE A 509 -26.43 2.33 16.65
N PHE A 510 -27.57 2.39 17.34
CA PHE A 510 -27.77 3.18 18.54
C PHE A 510 -28.31 2.30 19.66
N PHE A 511 -27.81 2.47 20.88
CA PHE A 511 -28.44 1.91 22.08
C PHE A 511 -28.26 2.86 23.26
N SER A 512 -29.32 3.10 24.04
CA SER A 512 -29.20 3.75 25.34
C SER A 512 -29.15 2.70 26.42
N LEU A 513 -28.02 2.61 27.12
CA LEU A 513 -27.93 1.80 28.32
C LEU A 513 -28.92 2.35 29.38
N PRO A 514 -29.49 1.49 30.25
CA PRO A 514 -30.10 1.95 31.48
C PRO A 514 -29.02 2.46 32.44
N ALA A 515 -29.42 3.30 33.41
CA ALA A 515 -28.50 3.72 34.47
C ALA A 515 -28.01 2.49 35.29
N PRO A 516 -26.71 2.39 35.65
CA PRO A 516 -26.15 1.25 36.35
C PRO A 516 -26.94 0.79 37.58
N SER A 517 -27.20 -0.52 37.63
CA SER A 517 -27.98 -1.19 38.66
C SER A 517 -27.52 -2.63 38.82
N ASP A 518 -27.43 -3.12 40.05
CA ASP A 518 -27.10 -4.51 40.39
C ASP A 518 -28.29 -5.48 40.27
N HIS A 519 -29.47 -4.96 39.93
CA HIS A 519 -30.64 -5.74 39.52
C HIS A 519 -30.66 -6.08 38.02
N ILE A 520 -29.84 -5.41 37.21
CA ILE A 520 -29.76 -5.64 35.76
C ILE A 520 -28.56 -6.57 35.47
N PRO A 521 -28.73 -7.67 34.71
CA PRO A 521 -27.62 -8.57 34.38
C PRO A 521 -26.54 -7.88 33.54
N ALA A 522 -25.31 -7.85 34.07
CA ALA A 522 -24.18 -7.13 33.48
C ALA A 522 -23.79 -7.63 32.08
N ARG A 523 -24.05 -8.91 31.77
CA ARG A 523 -23.89 -9.50 30.41
C ARG A 523 -24.60 -8.71 29.30
N MET A 524 -25.67 -7.99 29.60
CA MET A 524 -26.38 -7.16 28.63
C MET A 524 -25.47 -6.06 28.06
N ILE A 525 -24.60 -5.48 28.90
CA ILE A 525 -23.62 -4.47 28.50
C ILE A 525 -22.65 -5.06 27.47
N LEU A 526 -22.09 -6.23 27.78
CA LEU A 526 -21.13 -6.93 26.92
C LEU A 526 -21.76 -7.24 25.56
N THR A 527 -22.92 -7.93 25.54
CA THR A 527 -23.65 -8.25 24.29
C THR A 527 -24.06 -7.03 23.47
N THR A 528 -24.27 -5.88 24.13
CA THR A 528 -24.59 -4.61 23.46
C THR A 528 -23.36 -4.02 22.77
N LEU A 529 -22.19 -4.07 23.43
CA LEU A 529 -20.92 -3.62 22.85
C LEU A 529 -20.46 -4.54 21.73
N ASP A 530 -20.58 -5.86 21.91
CA ASP A 530 -20.35 -6.86 20.87
C ASP A 530 -21.18 -6.52 19.61
N SER A 531 -22.48 -6.28 19.79
CA SER A 531 -23.41 -5.90 18.71
C SER A 531 -23.02 -4.58 18.05
N ALA A 532 -22.61 -3.57 18.84
CA ALA A 532 -22.24 -2.25 18.36
C ALA A 532 -20.94 -2.30 17.53
N VAL A 533 -19.89 -2.94 18.05
CA VAL A 533 -18.62 -3.09 17.34
C VAL A 533 -18.78 -3.94 16.08
N TYR A 534 -19.61 -5.00 16.13
CA TYR A 534 -19.95 -5.76 14.92
C TYR A 534 -20.65 -4.89 13.87
N ARG A 535 -21.60 -4.04 14.28
CA ARG A 535 -22.28 -3.08 13.38
C ARG A 535 -21.36 -1.98 12.84
N ALA A 536 -20.36 -1.55 13.61
CA ALA A 536 -19.38 -0.56 13.17
C ALA A 536 -18.41 -1.12 12.11
N THR A 537 -18.03 -2.39 12.26
CA THR A 537 -16.99 -3.09 11.47
C THR A 537 -17.52 -4.08 10.42
N SER A 538 -18.85 -4.14 10.24
CA SER A 538 -19.50 -4.90 9.17
C SER A 538 -19.91 -3.96 8.04
N SER A 539 -19.88 -4.41 6.79
CA SER A 539 -20.32 -3.58 5.67
C SER A 539 -21.82 -3.27 5.75
N PRO A 540 -22.27 -2.00 5.59
CA PRO A 540 -21.45 -0.78 5.44
C PRO A 540 -20.84 -0.30 6.77
N TYR A 541 -19.51 -0.15 6.82
CA TYR A 541 -18.80 0.33 8.01
C TYR A 541 -19.30 1.73 8.40
N GLY A 542 -19.15 2.12 9.67
CA GLY A 542 -19.49 3.47 10.12
C GLY A 542 -19.53 3.65 11.64
N PRO A 543 -19.91 4.84 12.13
CA PRO A 543 -19.98 5.13 13.55
C PRO A 543 -21.17 4.42 14.22
N VAL A 544 -21.03 4.07 15.50
CA VAL A 544 -22.11 3.56 16.36
C VAL A 544 -22.14 4.32 17.68
N HIS A 545 -23.32 4.45 18.28
CA HIS A 545 -23.54 5.29 19.46
C HIS A 545 -24.14 4.50 20.62
N ILE A 546 -23.40 4.43 21.72
CA ILE A 546 -23.88 3.95 23.01
C ILE A 546 -24.03 5.14 23.95
N ASN A 547 -25.27 5.42 24.35
CA ASN A 547 -25.57 6.41 25.37
C ASN A 547 -25.49 5.76 26.76
N CYS A 548 -24.76 6.39 27.68
CA CYS A 548 -24.34 5.81 28.96
C CYS A 548 -24.81 6.66 30.16
N PRO A 549 -26.05 6.52 30.64
CA PRO A 549 -26.54 7.29 31.78
C PRO A 549 -25.85 6.90 33.10
N PHE A 550 -25.32 7.87 33.84
CA PHE A 550 -24.69 7.63 35.16
C PHE A 550 -25.36 8.44 36.26
N ARG A 551 -25.88 7.74 37.28
CA ARG A 551 -26.47 8.32 38.48
C ARG A 551 -25.39 8.65 39.51
N GLU A 552 -25.54 9.75 40.24
CA GLU A 552 -24.59 10.11 41.31
C GLU A 552 -24.64 9.13 42.50
N PRO A 553 -23.52 8.96 43.25
CA PRO A 553 -22.21 9.59 43.06
C PRO A 553 -21.42 9.04 41.86
N LEU A 554 -20.69 9.92 41.17
CA LEU A 554 -19.87 9.59 39.98
C LEU A 554 -18.40 9.28 40.32
N GLU A 555 -17.96 9.75 41.48
CA GLU A 555 -16.66 9.47 42.08
C GLU A 555 -16.57 8.03 42.60
N ASN A 556 -15.35 7.58 42.93
CA ASN A 556 -15.12 6.21 43.42
C ASN A 556 -15.50 6.04 44.91
N SER A 557 -16.56 6.71 45.37
CA SER A 557 -17.10 6.60 46.73
C SER A 557 -17.64 5.18 46.97
N PRO A 558 -17.27 4.49 48.07
CA PRO A 558 -17.76 3.15 48.38
C PRO A 558 -19.28 3.11 48.61
N LYS A 559 -19.99 2.32 47.79
CA LYS A 559 -21.42 2.06 47.91
C LYS A 559 -21.68 0.58 47.64
N LYS A 560 -22.29 -0.12 48.60
CA LYS A 560 -22.59 -1.56 48.49
C LYS A 560 -23.42 -1.84 47.22
N TRP A 561 -23.03 -2.88 46.50
CA TRP A 561 -23.69 -3.42 45.32
C TRP A 561 -23.61 -4.95 45.35
N THR A 562 -24.51 -5.63 44.65
CA THR A 562 -24.71 -7.08 44.76
C THR A 562 -24.04 -7.83 43.60
N LEU A 563 -23.23 -8.85 43.91
CA LEU A 563 -22.56 -9.70 42.91
C LEU A 563 -23.52 -10.45 41.96
N SER A 564 -24.82 -10.49 42.26
CA SER A 564 -25.86 -11.13 41.44
C SER A 564 -25.91 -10.62 40.00
N CYS A 565 -25.55 -9.36 39.74
CA CYS A 565 -25.52 -8.81 38.38
C CYS A 565 -24.44 -9.47 37.49
N LEU A 566 -23.39 -10.04 38.10
CA LEU A 566 -22.27 -10.69 37.40
C LEU A 566 -22.53 -12.18 37.06
N LYS A 567 -23.69 -12.73 37.45
CA LYS A 567 -24.02 -14.15 37.26
C LYS A 567 -23.94 -14.55 35.78
N GLY A 568 -23.07 -15.52 35.48
CA GLY A 568 -22.82 -16.03 34.14
C GLY A 568 -21.67 -15.34 33.39
N LEU A 569 -20.88 -14.50 34.07
CA LEU A 569 -19.63 -13.93 33.54
C LEU A 569 -18.39 -14.74 33.93
N ASP A 570 -18.54 -15.85 34.65
CA ASP A 570 -17.44 -16.60 35.28
C ASP A 570 -16.38 -17.04 34.26
N PHE A 571 -16.81 -17.63 33.14
CA PHE A 571 -15.92 -18.01 32.02
C PHE A 571 -15.29 -16.81 31.31
N TRP A 572 -16.00 -15.68 31.25
CA TRP A 572 -15.53 -14.46 30.62
C TRP A 572 -14.44 -13.79 31.48
N MET A 573 -14.61 -13.72 32.80
CA MET A 573 -13.63 -13.15 33.74
C MET A 573 -12.32 -13.96 33.80
N SER A 574 -12.38 -15.26 33.47
CA SER A 574 -11.22 -16.16 33.36
C SER A 574 -10.65 -16.27 31.94
N SER A 575 -11.07 -15.41 31.02
CA SER A 575 -10.70 -15.44 29.60
C SER A 575 -10.24 -14.06 29.13
N ALA A 576 -9.54 -14.00 28.00
CA ALA A 576 -9.19 -12.77 27.28
C ALA A 576 -10.01 -12.58 25.99
N GLU A 577 -11.00 -13.44 25.76
CA GLU A 577 -11.85 -13.43 24.57
C GLU A 577 -13.11 -12.58 24.79
N PRO A 578 -13.68 -11.99 23.72
CA PRO A 578 -14.98 -11.30 23.77
C PRO A 578 -16.11 -12.20 24.29
N PHE A 579 -17.14 -11.57 24.85
CA PHE A 579 -18.32 -12.27 25.35
C PHE A 579 -19.13 -12.90 24.20
N THR A 580 -19.38 -12.16 23.11
CA THR A 580 -20.06 -12.67 21.92
C THR A 580 -19.15 -12.69 20.70
N LYS A 581 -18.97 -13.87 20.11
CA LYS A 581 -18.17 -14.03 18.88
C LYS A 581 -19.04 -14.03 17.64
N TYR A 582 -18.94 -12.96 16.84
CA TYR A 582 -19.50 -12.92 15.50
C TYR A 582 -18.60 -13.65 14.51
N ILE A 583 -19.08 -14.79 14.00
CA ILE A 583 -18.40 -15.61 13.01
C ILE A 583 -19.08 -15.38 11.65
N GLN A 584 -18.32 -14.85 10.69
CA GLN A 584 -18.77 -14.82 9.29
C GLN A 584 -18.52 -16.18 8.66
N MET A 585 -19.58 -16.87 8.26
CA MET A 585 -19.45 -18.00 7.34
C MET A 585 -19.20 -17.45 5.94
N HIS A 586 -17.94 -17.53 5.49
CA HIS A 586 -17.62 -17.41 4.08
C HIS A 586 -18.31 -18.56 3.33
N HIS A 587 -19.11 -18.25 2.31
CA HIS A 587 -19.75 -19.26 1.47
C HIS A 587 -18.71 -19.98 0.61
N SER A 588 -18.06 -20.99 1.16
CA SER A 588 -17.04 -21.79 0.46
C SER A 588 -17.60 -22.56 -0.75
N HIS A 589 -18.92 -22.76 -0.84
CA HIS A 589 -19.58 -23.42 -1.98
C HIS A 589 -20.91 -22.76 -2.36
N ALA A 590 -20.85 -21.71 -3.19
CA ALA A 590 -21.97 -21.21 -3.99
C ALA A 590 -21.53 -20.89 -5.43
N CYS A 591 -20.55 -21.65 -5.95
CA CYS A 591 -19.87 -21.36 -7.21
C CYS A 591 -20.74 -21.56 -8.47
N ASN A 592 -21.94 -22.14 -8.36
CA ASN A 592 -22.76 -22.46 -9.53
C ASN A 592 -23.69 -21.31 -9.97
N ASP A 593 -24.29 -20.56 -9.05
CA ASP A 593 -25.11 -19.36 -9.40
C ASP A 593 -24.26 -18.08 -9.49
N ALA A 594 -23.25 -17.93 -8.62
CA ALA A 594 -22.36 -16.77 -8.66
C ALA A 594 -21.53 -16.72 -9.97
N GLN A 595 -21.20 -17.88 -10.56
CA GLN A 595 -20.61 -17.95 -11.89
C GLN A 595 -21.52 -17.39 -12.97
N GLY A 596 -22.85 -17.49 -12.86
CA GLY A 596 -23.78 -16.96 -13.86
C GLY A 596 -23.67 -15.43 -13.99
N HIS A 597 -23.90 -14.72 -12.90
CA HIS A 597 -23.86 -13.25 -12.89
C HIS A 597 -22.46 -12.68 -13.17
N MET A 598 -21.40 -13.28 -12.62
CA MET A 598 -20.04 -12.84 -12.94
C MET A 598 -19.60 -13.22 -14.35
N ALA A 599 -20.10 -14.31 -14.94
CA ALA A 599 -19.83 -14.61 -16.35
C ALA A 599 -20.44 -13.56 -17.29
N ASP A 600 -21.60 -13.00 -16.97
CA ASP A 600 -22.18 -11.91 -17.77
C ASP A 600 -21.36 -10.61 -17.66
N VAL A 601 -20.88 -10.27 -16.46
CA VAL A 601 -19.91 -9.17 -16.27
C VAL A 601 -18.61 -9.44 -17.05
N ILE A 602 -18.07 -10.65 -16.98
CA ILE A 602 -16.85 -11.03 -17.71
C ILE A 602 -17.06 -10.93 -19.23
N LYS A 603 -18.22 -11.33 -19.77
CA LYS A 603 -18.56 -11.15 -21.20
C LYS A 603 -18.58 -9.67 -21.60
N VAL A 604 -19.14 -8.79 -20.76
CA VAL A 604 -19.13 -7.33 -20.99
C VAL A 604 -17.69 -6.81 -21.06
N ILE A 605 -16.82 -7.23 -20.12
CA ILE A 605 -15.41 -6.84 -20.11
C ILE A 605 -14.65 -7.42 -21.32
N GLN A 606 -14.93 -8.68 -21.71
CA GLN A 606 -14.33 -9.32 -22.90
C GLN A 606 -14.76 -8.67 -24.22
N GLY A 607 -15.91 -8.01 -24.26
CA GLY A 607 -16.43 -7.32 -25.45
C GLY A 607 -15.94 -5.87 -25.63
N ALA A 608 -15.16 -5.32 -24.68
CA ALA A 608 -14.70 -3.95 -24.72
C ALA A 608 -13.56 -3.72 -25.74
N ASN A 609 -13.66 -2.64 -26.51
CA ASN A 609 -12.64 -2.19 -27.46
C ASN A 609 -11.88 -0.96 -26.93
N GLN A 610 -12.54 -0.16 -26.09
CA GLN A 610 -12.07 1.11 -25.52
C GLN A 610 -12.45 1.18 -24.04
N GLY A 611 -12.07 0.14 -23.29
CA GLY A 611 -12.33 0.07 -21.85
C GLY A 611 -11.46 1.03 -21.04
N ILE A 612 -11.98 1.63 -19.97
CA ILE A 612 -11.21 2.42 -18.97
C ILE A 612 -11.28 1.73 -17.61
N LEU A 613 -10.13 1.64 -16.93
CA LEU A 613 -10.04 1.31 -15.51
C LEU A 613 -9.85 2.59 -14.69
N LEU A 614 -10.86 2.96 -13.93
CA LEU A 614 -10.89 4.13 -13.06
C LEU A 614 -10.65 3.69 -11.62
N ILE A 615 -9.68 4.29 -10.93
CA ILE A 615 -9.29 3.91 -9.56
C ILE A 615 -9.52 5.12 -8.66
N GLY A 616 -10.56 5.06 -7.84
CA GLY A 616 -10.89 6.04 -6.81
C GLY A 616 -10.09 5.84 -5.53
N ALA A 617 -10.66 6.21 -4.38
CA ALA A 617 -10.00 6.08 -3.08
C ALA A 617 -9.71 4.60 -2.74
N LEU A 618 -8.46 4.32 -2.36
CA LEU A 618 -8.00 3.05 -1.81
C LEU A 618 -7.52 3.26 -0.37
N HIS A 619 -7.57 2.23 0.46
CA HIS A 619 -7.29 2.36 1.90
C HIS A 619 -6.17 1.44 2.38
N THR A 620 -5.99 0.27 1.76
CA THR A 620 -4.94 -0.69 2.13
C THR A 620 -3.97 -0.97 0.99
N VAL A 621 -2.76 -1.40 1.35
CA VAL A 621 -1.73 -1.82 0.37
C VAL A 621 -2.21 -3.05 -0.44
N ASP A 622 -2.99 -3.94 0.16
CA ASP A 622 -3.65 -5.08 -0.52
C ASP A 622 -4.56 -4.61 -1.68
N GLU A 623 -5.29 -3.51 -1.50
CA GLU A 623 -6.18 -2.95 -2.52
C GLU A 623 -5.40 -2.27 -3.66
N MET A 624 -4.30 -1.59 -3.33
CA MET A 624 -3.39 -1.01 -4.31
C MET A 624 -2.79 -2.10 -5.21
N TRP A 625 -2.33 -3.21 -4.62
CA TRP A 625 -1.85 -4.38 -5.35
C TRP A 625 -2.93 -5.03 -6.21
N ALA A 626 -4.14 -5.22 -5.67
CA ALA A 626 -5.27 -5.79 -6.41
C ALA A 626 -5.65 -4.95 -7.64
N ALA A 627 -5.69 -3.62 -7.51
CA ALA A 627 -6.01 -2.71 -8.61
C ALA A 627 -4.90 -2.70 -9.69
N LEU A 628 -3.63 -2.82 -9.31
CA LEU A 628 -2.50 -2.95 -10.26
C LEU A 628 -2.49 -4.28 -11.01
N LEU A 629 -2.82 -5.38 -10.33
CA LEU A 629 -2.88 -6.69 -10.95
C LEU A 629 -4.08 -6.79 -11.90
N LEU A 630 -5.19 -6.13 -11.58
CA LEU A 630 -6.29 -5.93 -12.52
C LEU A 630 -5.85 -5.10 -13.74
N ALA A 631 -5.17 -3.96 -13.53
CA ALA A 631 -4.64 -3.14 -14.63
C ALA A 631 -3.71 -3.95 -15.55
N LYS A 632 -2.82 -4.77 -14.97
CA LYS A 632 -1.93 -5.68 -15.71
C LYS A 632 -2.70 -6.76 -16.47
N ARG A 633 -3.84 -7.23 -15.95
CA ARG A 633 -4.68 -8.26 -16.60
C ARG A 633 -5.51 -7.70 -17.75
N LEU A 634 -6.09 -6.51 -17.58
CA LEU A 634 -6.96 -5.87 -18.58
C LEU A 634 -6.17 -5.18 -19.70
N LEU A 635 -4.99 -4.61 -19.40
CA LEU A 635 -4.22 -3.74 -20.31
C LEU A 635 -4.96 -2.48 -20.78
N TRP A 636 -5.99 -2.08 -20.04
CA TRP A 636 -6.76 -0.87 -20.30
C TRP A 636 -6.03 0.37 -19.78
N PRO A 637 -6.27 1.55 -20.37
CA PRO A 637 -5.90 2.82 -19.76
C PRO A 637 -6.42 2.94 -18.33
N VAL A 638 -5.51 3.29 -17.43
CA VAL A 638 -5.76 3.47 -16.00
C VAL A 638 -5.80 4.95 -15.67
N VAL A 639 -6.89 5.38 -15.04
CA VAL A 639 -7.06 6.74 -14.53
C VAL A 639 -7.11 6.64 -13.00
N ALA A 640 -6.11 7.21 -12.32
CA ALA A 640 -5.94 7.07 -10.88
C ALA A 640 -6.19 8.40 -10.16
N ASP A 641 -7.22 8.44 -9.31
CA ASP A 641 -7.46 9.55 -8.38
C ASP A 641 -6.29 9.65 -7.38
N ILE A 642 -5.98 10.86 -6.90
CA ILE A 642 -4.94 11.06 -5.88
C ILE A 642 -5.11 10.19 -4.63
N LEU A 643 -6.35 9.91 -4.18
CA LEU A 643 -6.65 9.05 -3.04
C LEU A 643 -6.51 7.55 -3.31
N SER A 644 -6.24 7.14 -4.55
CA SER A 644 -5.78 5.78 -4.83
C SER A 644 -4.36 5.53 -4.32
N GLY A 645 -3.57 6.60 -4.10
CA GLY A 645 -2.12 6.57 -3.91
C GLY A 645 -1.31 6.04 -5.11
N LEU A 646 -1.94 5.37 -6.08
CA LEU A 646 -1.33 4.92 -7.33
C LEU A 646 -0.99 6.08 -8.27
N ARG A 647 -1.60 7.27 -8.08
CA ARG A 647 -1.18 8.50 -8.77
C ARG A 647 0.28 8.89 -8.44
N LEU A 648 0.74 8.59 -7.22
CA LEU A 648 2.09 8.87 -6.72
C LEU A 648 3.02 7.64 -6.73
N ARG A 649 2.66 6.58 -7.46
CA ARG A 649 3.41 5.31 -7.54
C ARG A 649 4.91 5.49 -7.87
N ARG A 650 5.79 4.74 -7.21
CA ARG A 650 7.19 4.53 -7.66
C ARG A 650 7.37 3.10 -8.16
N LEU A 651 7.48 2.92 -9.47
CA LEU A 651 7.77 1.64 -10.12
C LEU A 651 9.28 1.52 -10.37
N LEU A 652 10.00 0.77 -9.53
CA LEU A 652 11.43 0.60 -9.68
C LEU A 652 11.78 -0.44 -10.77
N THR A 653 12.94 -0.26 -11.39
CA THR A 653 13.26 -0.81 -12.71
C THR A 653 13.63 -2.30 -12.73
N SER A 654 13.63 -2.96 -11.56
CA SER A 654 14.16 -4.31 -11.37
C SER A 654 13.27 -5.44 -11.91
N PHE A 655 12.00 -5.16 -12.25
CA PHE A 655 11.05 -6.16 -12.81
C PHE A 655 10.54 -5.74 -14.20
N PRO A 656 11.21 -6.17 -15.30
CA PRO A 656 10.80 -5.86 -16.67
C PRO A 656 9.35 -6.25 -17.00
N GLU A 657 8.84 -7.32 -16.37
CA GLU A 657 7.49 -7.87 -16.58
C GLU A 657 6.34 -7.00 -16.05
N LEU A 658 6.63 -6.03 -15.17
CA LEU A 658 5.67 -5.01 -14.75
C LEU A 658 5.72 -3.78 -15.68
N LYS A 659 6.89 -3.52 -16.28
CA LYS A 659 7.19 -2.30 -17.02
C LYS A 659 6.62 -2.26 -18.45
N GLY A 660 6.42 -3.42 -19.09
CA GLY A 660 6.03 -3.47 -20.50
C GLY A 660 4.62 -2.94 -20.82
N ASN A 661 3.68 -3.07 -19.87
CA ASN A 661 2.26 -3.22 -20.23
C ASN A 661 1.26 -2.35 -19.45
N LEU A 662 1.67 -1.66 -18.37
CA LEU A 662 0.77 -0.76 -17.64
C LEU A 662 0.68 0.61 -18.33
N LEU A 663 -0.54 1.07 -18.57
CA LEU A 663 -0.83 2.38 -19.16
C LEU A 663 -1.61 3.23 -18.15
N PHE A 664 -0.94 4.18 -17.51
CA PHE A 664 -1.61 5.22 -16.72
C PHE A 664 -1.77 6.48 -17.57
N VAL A 665 -2.87 7.20 -17.35
CA VAL A 665 -3.23 8.45 -18.06
C VAL A 665 -3.53 9.51 -16.99
N ASP A 666 -2.50 9.87 -16.21
CA ASP A 666 -2.63 10.73 -15.03
C ASP A 666 -3.13 12.15 -15.40
N HIS A 667 -2.88 12.62 -16.62
CA HIS A 667 -3.22 13.97 -17.09
C HIS A 667 -4.48 14.02 -17.97
N LEU A 668 -5.29 12.95 -17.99
CA LEU A 668 -6.56 12.90 -18.74
C LEU A 668 -7.49 14.07 -18.37
N ASP A 669 -7.54 14.43 -17.09
CA ASP A 669 -8.29 15.59 -16.57
C ASP A 669 -7.99 16.88 -17.35
N HIS A 670 -6.70 17.17 -17.60
CA HIS A 670 -6.29 18.34 -18.39
C HIS A 670 -6.48 18.15 -19.88
N ALA A 671 -6.30 16.95 -20.41
CA ALA A 671 -6.53 16.66 -21.83
C ALA A 671 -7.99 16.90 -22.24
N LEU A 672 -8.96 16.59 -21.36
CA LEU A 672 -10.41 16.80 -21.55
C LEU A 672 -10.86 18.28 -21.60
N LEU A 673 -9.95 19.23 -21.38
CA LEU A 673 -10.18 20.65 -21.67
C LEU A 673 -10.37 20.89 -23.18
N SER A 674 -9.71 20.08 -24.03
CA SER A 674 -9.93 20.09 -25.48
C SER A 674 -11.26 19.42 -25.83
N ASP A 675 -12.13 20.13 -26.54
CA ASP A 675 -13.37 19.56 -27.08
C ASP A 675 -13.10 18.47 -28.12
N LEU A 676 -11.97 18.55 -28.84
CA LEU A 676 -11.53 17.50 -29.78
C LEU A 676 -11.19 16.20 -29.04
N VAL A 677 -10.46 16.31 -27.92
CA VAL A 677 -10.16 15.16 -27.06
C VAL A 677 -11.43 14.61 -26.42
N ARG A 678 -12.34 15.47 -25.92
CA ARG A 678 -13.58 15.02 -25.29
C ARG A 678 -14.47 14.21 -26.24
N GLY A 679 -14.60 14.65 -27.50
CA GLY A 679 -15.30 13.89 -28.54
C GLY A 679 -14.59 12.59 -28.98
N TRP A 680 -13.29 12.45 -28.72
CA TRP A 680 -12.48 11.29 -29.12
C TRP A 680 -12.21 10.27 -28.00
N ALA A 681 -12.14 10.71 -26.75
CA ALA A 681 -11.81 9.91 -25.57
C ALA A 681 -13.00 9.11 -25.00
N GLN A 682 -14.00 8.81 -25.82
CA GLN A 682 -15.19 8.06 -25.45
C GLN A 682 -14.83 6.59 -25.16
N ALA A 683 -15.33 6.07 -24.05
CA ALA A 683 -15.10 4.70 -23.59
C ALA A 683 -16.34 3.82 -23.82
N ASP A 684 -16.14 2.58 -24.28
CA ASP A 684 -17.24 1.64 -24.50
C ASP A 684 -17.55 0.76 -23.27
N VAL A 685 -16.62 0.61 -22.34
CA VAL A 685 -16.84 -0.02 -21.01
C VAL A 685 -16.03 0.72 -19.94
N ILE A 686 -16.63 0.95 -18.77
CA ILE A 686 -15.98 1.60 -17.63
C ILE A 686 -15.99 0.63 -16.44
N ILE A 687 -14.84 0.41 -15.83
CA ILE A 687 -14.72 -0.24 -14.51
C ILE A 687 -14.21 0.82 -13.52
N GLN A 688 -15.01 1.16 -12.50
CA GLN A 688 -14.53 1.94 -11.36
C GLN A 688 -14.28 1.01 -10.15
N ILE A 689 -13.09 1.10 -9.60
CA ILE A 689 -12.69 0.48 -8.34
C ILE A 689 -12.50 1.54 -7.27
N GLY A 690 -13.03 1.29 -6.07
CA GLY A 690 -13.03 2.26 -4.99
C GLY A 690 -14.06 3.36 -5.21
N SER A 691 -14.37 4.08 -4.14
CA SER A 691 -15.36 5.16 -4.19
C SER A 691 -14.71 6.52 -4.44
N ARG A 692 -15.51 7.42 -5.03
CA ARG A 692 -15.22 8.84 -5.29
C ARG A 692 -14.06 9.14 -6.25
N ILE A 693 -14.27 10.20 -7.02
CA ILE A 693 -13.31 10.80 -7.94
C ILE A 693 -13.29 12.30 -7.64
N THR A 694 -12.10 12.89 -7.65
CA THR A 694 -11.84 14.29 -7.30
C THR A 694 -12.01 15.20 -8.53
N SER A 695 -11.56 14.74 -9.70
CA SER A 695 -11.78 15.42 -10.98
C SER A 695 -13.26 15.49 -11.37
N LYS A 696 -13.76 16.72 -11.46
CA LYS A 696 -15.07 17.04 -12.06
C LYS A 696 -15.10 16.74 -13.57
N ARG A 697 -13.98 16.92 -14.29
CA ARG A 697 -13.95 16.77 -15.77
C ARG A 697 -14.02 15.30 -16.17
N ILE A 698 -13.38 14.42 -15.40
CA ILE A 698 -13.54 12.97 -15.57
C ILE A 698 -15.01 12.60 -15.32
N SER A 699 -15.66 13.07 -14.25
CA SER A 699 -17.10 12.81 -14.04
C SER A 699 -17.98 13.22 -15.23
N LEU A 700 -17.75 14.41 -15.82
CA LEU A 700 -18.47 14.86 -17.01
C LEU A 700 -18.19 13.99 -18.24
N MET A 701 -16.95 13.52 -18.44
CA MET A 701 -16.63 12.56 -19.51
C MET A 701 -17.38 11.23 -19.34
N LEU A 702 -17.52 10.72 -18.11
CA LEU A 702 -18.28 9.50 -17.83
C LEU A 702 -19.78 9.69 -18.14
N GLU A 703 -20.34 10.88 -17.89
CA GLU A 703 -21.70 11.25 -18.27
C GLU A 703 -21.91 11.26 -19.79
N GLU A 704 -20.95 11.82 -20.55
CA GLU A 704 -21.00 11.86 -22.01
C GLU A 704 -20.83 10.47 -22.66
N CYS A 705 -20.14 9.53 -22.00
CA CYS A 705 -20.03 8.14 -22.45
C CYS A 705 -21.36 7.34 -22.33
N PHE A 706 -22.38 7.87 -21.65
CA PHE A 706 -23.65 7.16 -21.47
C PHE A 706 -24.51 7.19 -22.75
N PRO A 707 -25.12 6.06 -23.18
CA PRO A 707 -25.18 4.77 -22.50
C PRO A 707 -24.04 3.81 -22.86
N CYS A 708 -23.22 3.46 -21.87
CA CYS A 708 -22.25 2.36 -21.93
C CYS A 708 -22.30 1.51 -20.64
N PRO A 709 -21.79 0.26 -20.65
CA PRO A 709 -21.60 -0.52 -19.44
C PRO A 709 -20.61 0.12 -18.45
N TYR A 710 -21.14 0.66 -17.35
CA TYR A 710 -20.38 1.16 -16.22
C TYR A 710 -20.53 0.17 -15.04
N ILE A 711 -19.44 -0.53 -14.75
CA ILE A 711 -19.27 -1.45 -13.63
C ILE A 711 -18.61 -0.72 -12.46
N MET A 712 -19.28 -0.62 -11.32
CA MET A 712 -18.70 -0.11 -10.07
C MET A 712 -18.48 -1.23 -9.06
N VAL A 713 -17.27 -1.34 -8.53
CA VAL A 713 -16.88 -2.32 -7.51
C VAL A 713 -16.61 -1.59 -6.18
N ASP A 714 -17.39 -1.95 -5.15
CA ASP A 714 -17.31 -1.33 -3.83
C ASP A 714 -17.70 -2.34 -2.74
N LYS A 715 -17.25 -2.14 -1.49
CA LYS A 715 -17.53 -3.08 -0.39
C LYS A 715 -18.96 -2.99 0.14
N HIS A 716 -19.70 -1.93 -0.19
CA HIS A 716 -20.97 -1.58 0.43
C HIS A 716 -22.15 -1.45 -0.56
N PRO A 717 -23.40 -1.61 -0.11
CA PRO A 717 -24.57 -1.53 -0.99
C PRO A 717 -25.04 -0.09 -1.29
N TYR A 718 -24.48 0.94 -0.65
CA TYR A 718 -24.94 2.33 -0.83
C TYR A 718 -24.64 2.88 -2.23
N ARG A 719 -25.52 3.79 -2.70
CA ARG A 719 -25.46 4.39 -4.04
C ARG A 719 -24.43 5.51 -4.09
N HIS A 720 -23.21 5.16 -4.50
CA HIS A 720 -22.23 6.10 -5.02
C HIS A 720 -22.41 6.19 -6.54
N ASP A 721 -23.31 7.07 -6.98
CA ASP A 721 -23.62 7.32 -8.39
C ASP A 721 -24.39 8.66 -8.52
N PRO A 722 -23.68 9.80 -8.54
CA PRO A 722 -24.31 11.12 -8.57
C PRO A 722 -25.04 11.40 -9.88
N SER A 723 -24.56 10.83 -10.99
CA SER A 723 -25.06 11.06 -12.34
C SER A 723 -26.09 10.02 -12.79
N HIS A 724 -26.27 8.95 -12.00
CA HIS A 724 -27.25 7.87 -12.20
C HIS A 724 -26.99 7.01 -13.46
N ILE A 725 -25.70 6.76 -13.74
CA ILE A 725 -25.21 6.07 -14.94
C ILE A 725 -24.56 4.69 -14.66
N VAL A 726 -24.41 4.28 -13.40
CA VAL A 726 -23.80 2.98 -13.06
C VAL A 726 -24.77 1.85 -13.41
N THR A 727 -24.41 1.03 -14.40
CA THR A 727 -25.28 -0.06 -14.89
C THR A 727 -25.08 -1.37 -14.13
N HIS A 728 -23.88 -1.61 -13.57
CA HIS A 728 -23.58 -2.80 -12.78
C HIS A 728 -22.91 -2.37 -11.45
N ARG A 729 -23.42 -2.88 -10.31
CA ARG A 729 -22.83 -2.65 -8.99
C ARG A 729 -22.44 -3.97 -8.36
N ILE A 730 -21.15 -4.16 -8.12
CA ILE A 730 -20.56 -5.37 -7.56
C ILE A 730 -20.20 -5.10 -6.11
N GLN A 731 -20.95 -5.69 -5.18
CA GLN A 731 -20.64 -5.60 -3.76
C GLN A 731 -19.61 -6.67 -3.37
N SER A 732 -18.34 -6.31 -3.31
CA SER A 732 -17.23 -7.23 -3.02
C SER A 732 -16.00 -6.46 -2.54
N THR A 733 -15.02 -7.13 -1.94
CA THR A 733 -13.69 -6.54 -1.76
C THR A 733 -12.97 -6.41 -3.09
N ILE A 734 -12.12 -5.39 -3.21
CA ILE A 734 -11.30 -5.16 -4.42
C ILE A 734 -10.42 -6.37 -4.72
N THR A 735 -9.92 -7.05 -3.68
CA THR A 735 -9.13 -8.28 -3.75
C THR A 735 -9.90 -9.48 -4.32
N GLU A 736 -11.14 -9.71 -3.89
CA GLU A 736 -11.99 -10.80 -4.41
C GLU A 736 -12.38 -10.56 -5.87
N PHE A 737 -12.75 -9.33 -6.22
CA PHE A 737 -13.05 -8.96 -7.61
C PHE A 737 -11.82 -9.11 -8.50
N ALA A 738 -10.65 -8.63 -8.08
CA ALA A 738 -9.40 -8.78 -8.83
C ALA A 738 -9.02 -10.26 -9.03
N ASP A 739 -9.18 -11.11 -8.00
CA ASP A 739 -8.93 -12.55 -8.11
C ASP A 739 -9.85 -13.23 -9.14
N CYS A 740 -11.15 -12.89 -9.14
CA CYS A 740 -12.11 -13.37 -10.13
C CYS A 740 -11.71 -12.97 -11.56
N ILE A 741 -11.28 -11.72 -11.77
CA ILE A 741 -10.86 -11.24 -13.10
C ILE A 741 -9.49 -11.81 -13.51
N VAL A 742 -8.52 -11.96 -12.60
CA VAL A 742 -7.21 -12.56 -12.93
C VAL A 742 -7.35 -14.00 -13.42
N LYS A 743 -8.29 -14.76 -12.87
CA LYS A 743 -8.62 -16.13 -13.31
C LYS A 743 -9.34 -16.18 -14.67
N ALA A 744 -10.04 -15.12 -15.07
CA ALA A 744 -10.71 -15.04 -16.38
C ALA A 744 -9.70 -14.75 -17.51
N GLN A 745 -9.93 -15.33 -18.69
CA GLN A 745 -9.12 -15.08 -19.90
C GLN A 745 -9.67 -13.88 -20.68
N PHE A 746 -8.79 -12.99 -21.12
CA PHE A 746 -9.11 -11.83 -21.97
C PHE A 746 -8.23 -11.84 -23.23
N PRO A 747 -8.77 -11.44 -24.40
CA PRO A 747 -7.96 -11.29 -25.60
C PRO A 747 -6.98 -10.12 -25.44
N HIS A 748 -5.72 -10.33 -25.85
CA HIS A 748 -4.73 -9.25 -25.91
C HIS A 748 -5.09 -8.24 -27.02
N MET A 749 -5.85 -7.20 -26.68
CA MET A 749 -6.24 -6.12 -27.58
C MET A 749 -5.36 -4.89 -27.40
N SER A 750 -4.24 -4.84 -28.14
CA SER A 750 -3.43 -3.62 -28.28
C SER A 750 -4.17 -2.60 -29.16
N SER A 751 -5.05 -1.80 -28.58
CA SER A 751 -5.81 -0.80 -29.35
C SER A 751 -4.94 0.41 -29.73
N LYS A 752 -5.14 0.93 -30.95
CA LYS A 752 -4.57 2.21 -31.41
C LYS A 752 -4.91 3.36 -30.46
N TRP A 753 -6.08 3.29 -29.83
CA TRP A 753 -6.59 4.25 -28.86
C TRP A 753 -5.73 4.32 -27.59
N SER A 754 -5.36 3.17 -27.00
CA SER A 754 -4.44 3.13 -25.84
C SER A 754 -3.06 3.71 -26.14
N ILE A 755 -2.52 3.49 -27.34
CA ILE A 755 -1.25 4.09 -27.78
C ILE A 755 -1.38 5.61 -27.91
N PHE A 756 -2.49 6.09 -28.46
CA PHE A 756 -2.75 7.52 -28.65
C PHE A 756 -3.01 8.24 -27.31
N LEU A 757 -3.73 7.62 -26.38
CA LEU A 757 -3.89 8.12 -25.00
C LEU A 757 -2.55 8.26 -24.28
N ARG A 758 -1.63 7.30 -24.45
CA ARG A 758 -0.26 7.40 -23.87
C ARG A 758 0.50 8.61 -24.41
N ALA A 759 0.46 8.83 -25.72
CA ALA A 759 1.14 9.96 -26.35
C ALA A 759 0.51 11.30 -25.95
N LEU A 760 -0.82 11.36 -25.88
CA LEU A 760 -1.57 12.52 -25.40
C LEU A 760 -1.22 12.88 -23.96
N ASP A 761 -1.22 11.90 -23.05
CA ASP A 761 -0.81 12.08 -21.66
C ASP A 761 0.61 12.63 -21.55
N MET A 762 1.57 12.02 -22.26
CA MET A 762 2.97 12.48 -22.25
C MET A 762 3.13 13.93 -22.75
N MET A 763 2.42 14.32 -23.82
CA MET A 763 2.50 15.68 -24.35
C MET A 763 1.88 16.71 -23.41
N VAL A 764 0.74 16.40 -22.79
CA VAL A 764 0.10 17.27 -21.79
C VAL A 764 0.95 17.35 -20.50
N ALA A 765 1.53 16.23 -20.05
CA ALA A 765 2.42 16.16 -18.90
C ALA A 765 3.66 17.04 -19.06
N TRP A 766 4.30 16.99 -20.24
CA TRP A 766 5.48 17.80 -20.54
C TRP A 766 5.16 19.30 -20.55
N GLU A 767 4.04 19.70 -21.16
CA GLU A 767 3.63 21.11 -21.18
C GLU A 767 3.33 21.63 -19.76
N ILE A 768 2.53 20.89 -18.98
CA ILE A 768 2.21 21.25 -17.59
C ILE A 768 3.50 21.36 -16.75
N SER A 769 4.40 20.37 -16.86
CA SER A 769 5.67 20.37 -16.12
C SER A 769 6.57 21.53 -16.54
N PHE A 770 6.63 21.87 -17.83
CA PHE A 770 7.39 23.00 -18.34
C PHE A 770 6.85 24.33 -17.79
N GLN A 771 5.53 24.54 -17.82
CA GLN A 771 4.91 25.76 -17.29
C GLN A 771 5.10 25.89 -15.77
N ILE A 772 4.92 24.80 -15.00
CA ILE A 772 5.17 24.76 -13.55
C ILE A 772 6.64 25.04 -13.21
N CYS A 773 7.59 24.52 -13.99
CA CYS A 773 9.02 24.74 -13.77
C CYS A 773 9.51 26.13 -14.21
N SER A 774 8.95 26.69 -15.28
CA SER A 774 9.39 27.96 -15.86
C SER A 774 8.83 29.20 -15.16
N GLU A 775 7.68 29.07 -14.48
CA GLU A 775 7.17 30.10 -13.58
C GLU A 775 8.19 30.41 -12.47
N TYR A 776 8.43 31.68 -12.17
CA TYR A 776 9.40 32.08 -11.14
C TYR A 776 8.77 32.11 -9.74
N SER A 777 7.50 32.51 -9.66
CA SER A 777 6.77 32.65 -8.40
C SER A 777 6.42 31.30 -7.76
N LEU A 778 6.27 31.31 -6.42
CA LEU A 778 5.81 30.14 -5.68
C LEU A 778 4.29 30.01 -5.79
N THR A 779 3.82 29.07 -6.61
CA THR A 779 2.39 28.86 -6.91
C THR A 779 1.86 27.56 -6.32
N GLU A 780 0.56 27.50 -6.04
CA GLU A 780 -0.11 26.30 -5.50
C GLU A 780 0.13 25.02 -6.34
N PRO A 781 0.07 25.06 -7.69
CA PRO A 781 0.47 23.93 -8.54
C PRO A 781 1.93 23.48 -8.38
N TYR A 782 2.86 24.41 -8.13
CA TYR A 782 4.26 24.05 -7.87
C TYR A 782 4.41 23.34 -6.52
N VAL A 783 3.65 23.73 -5.49
CA VAL A 783 3.61 23.02 -4.21
C VAL A 783 3.16 21.57 -4.41
N ALA A 784 2.04 21.35 -5.12
CA ALA A 784 1.53 20.03 -5.43
C ALA A 784 2.53 19.16 -6.24
N HIS A 785 3.20 19.75 -7.22
CA HIS A 785 4.23 19.09 -8.02
C HIS A 785 5.46 18.69 -7.17
N LEU A 786 5.95 19.61 -6.32
CA LEU A 786 7.11 19.38 -5.47
C LEU A 786 6.85 18.35 -4.37
N ILE A 787 5.63 18.27 -3.83
CA ILE A 787 5.25 17.24 -2.85
C ILE A 787 5.51 15.83 -3.41
N SER A 788 5.21 15.60 -4.69
CA SER A 788 5.49 14.33 -5.37
C SER A 788 6.99 14.01 -5.50
N GLU A 789 7.85 15.02 -5.64
CA GLU A 789 9.32 14.85 -5.67
C GLU A 789 9.94 14.78 -4.27
N ALA A 790 9.29 15.33 -3.24
CA ALA A 790 9.82 15.39 -1.90
C ALA A 790 9.50 14.14 -1.06
N ILE A 791 8.30 13.57 -1.20
CA ILE A 791 7.78 12.57 -0.26
C ILE A 791 8.51 11.21 -0.32
N SER A 792 8.96 10.70 0.83
CA SER A 792 9.62 9.40 0.94
C SER A 792 8.64 8.21 0.95
N CYS A 793 9.11 7.02 0.58
CA CYS A 793 8.32 5.79 0.57
C CYS A 793 7.87 5.30 1.97
N GLU A 794 8.59 5.70 3.02
CA GLU A 794 8.19 5.47 4.41
C GLU A 794 7.08 6.40 4.89
N SER A 795 6.78 7.47 4.15
CA SER A 795 5.81 8.49 4.52
C SER A 795 4.39 8.14 4.06
N ALA A 796 3.42 8.90 4.56
CA ALA A 796 2.05 8.94 4.07
C ALA A 796 1.61 10.40 3.89
N LEU A 797 0.63 10.62 3.00
CA LEU A 797 0.15 11.95 2.63
C LEU A 797 -1.28 12.16 3.15
N PHE A 798 -1.55 13.30 3.78
CA PHE A 798 -2.90 13.72 4.15
C PHE A 798 -3.29 15.03 3.44
N LEU A 799 -4.30 14.96 2.58
CA LEU A 799 -4.76 16.08 1.77
C LEU A 799 -6.03 16.70 2.34
N GLY A 800 -5.99 18.02 2.54
CA GLY A 800 -7.15 18.82 2.87
C GLY A 800 -8.11 18.97 1.68
N ASN A 801 -9.37 19.28 1.99
CA ASN A 801 -10.36 19.66 0.99
C ASN A 801 -10.03 21.00 0.31
N SER A 802 -10.96 21.49 -0.51
CA SER A 802 -10.77 22.71 -1.33
C SER A 802 -9.69 22.50 -2.42
N MET A 803 -8.77 23.45 -2.61
CA MET A 803 -7.75 23.37 -3.67
C MET A 803 -6.67 22.32 -3.41
N ALA A 804 -6.23 22.11 -2.17
CA ALA A 804 -5.10 21.23 -1.84
C ALA A 804 -5.21 19.81 -2.45
N ILE A 805 -6.34 19.11 -2.27
CA ILE A 805 -6.56 17.80 -2.91
C ILE A 805 -6.71 17.88 -4.44
N ARG A 806 -7.28 18.98 -4.97
CA ARG A 806 -7.47 19.15 -6.41
C ARG A 806 -6.16 19.41 -7.12
N ASP A 807 -5.26 20.19 -6.54
CA ASP A 807 -3.95 20.47 -7.11
C ASP A 807 -3.06 19.24 -7.04
N ALA A 808 -3.16 18.43 -5.98
CA ALA A 808 -2.53 17.12 -5.93
C ALA A 808 -3.10 16.15 -6.99
N ASP A 809 -4.41 16.17 -7.26
CA ASP A 809 -5.07 15.41 -8.35
C ASP A 809 -4.93 16.03 -9.75
N MET A 810 -4.33 17.21 -9.89
CA MET A 810 -4.08 17.85 -11.18
C MET A 810 -2.60 17.87 -11.56
N TYR A 811 -1.73 18.06 -10.57
CA TYR A 811 -0.31 18.40 -10.76
C TYR A 811 0.65 17.47 -9.98
N GLY A 812 0.12 16.63 -9.08
CA GLY A 812 0.88 15.54 -8.48
C GLY A 812 1.30 14.53 -9.56
N HIS A 813 2.59 14.24 -9.61
CA HIS A 813 3.24 13.49 -10.69
C HIS A 813 3.97 12.23 -10.18
N ASN A 814 4.35 11.35 -11.10
CA ASN A 814 5.11 10.11 -10.83
C ASN A 814 6.61 10.40 -10.75
N TRP A 815 7.34 9.74 -9.85
CA TRP A 815 8.79 9.88 -9.72
C TRP A 815 9.54 9.24 -10.89
N ALA A 816 9.73 9.98 -11.98
CA ALA A 816 10.48 9.52 -13.16
C ALA A 816 12.01 9.65 -13.03
N LYS A 817 12.52 10.59 -12.20
CA LYS A 817 13.96 10.87 -12.08
C LYS A 817 14.62 10.04 -10.98
N CYS A 818 15.00 8.79 -11.30
CA CYS A 818 16.07 8.13 -10.56
C CYS A 818 17.41 8.68 -11.06
N ALA A 819 17.89 9.77 -10.44
CA ALA A 819 19.08 10.50 -10.85
C ALA A 819 20.30 10.20 -9.95
N HIS A 820 20.58 8.92 -9.69
CA HIS A 820 21.73 8.50 -8.88
C HIS A 820 22.61 7.46 -9.57
N SER A 821 23.90 7.54 -9.27
CA SER A 821 24.98 6.82 -9.96
C SER A 821 24.91 5.30 -9.80
N ALA A 822 25.66 4.58 -10.64
CA ALA A 822 25.84 3.13 -10.53
C ALA A 822 26.32 2.67 -9.13
N ALA A 823 27.00 3.54 -8.37
CA ALA A 823 27.41 3.24 -7.00
C ALA A 823 26.24 3.17 -6.00
N ALA A 824 25.14 3.92 -6.25
CA ALA A 824 23.93 3.80 -5.43
C ALA A 824 23.22 2.46 -5.69
N MET A 825 23.12 2.04 -6.96
CA MET A 825 22.53 0.74 -7.32
C MET A 825 23.26 -0.47 -6.73
N MET A 826 24.55 -0.37 -6.39
CA MET A 826 25.29 -1.46 -5.75
C MET A 826 25.21 -1.45 -4.21
N LEU A 827 24.59 -0.42 -3.59
CA LEU A 827 24.47 -0.28 -2.14
C LEU A 827 23.01 -0.24 -1.64
N SER A 828 22.05 0.13 -2.49
CA SER A 828 20.62 0.13 -2.15
C SER A 828 19.96 -1.22 -2.47
N LEU A 829 19.71 -2.03 -1.44
CA LEU A 829 18.95 -3.28 -1.50
C LEU A 829 17.41 -3.03 -1.55
N ASP A 830 17.00 -1.93 -2.17
CA ASP A 830 15.68 -1.32 -2.02
C ASP A 830 14.63 -1.80 -3.05
N LEU A 831 13.38 -1.88 -2.60
CA LEU A 831 12.28 -2.64 -3.18
C LEU A 831 11.89 -2.31 -4.63
N PRO A 832 11.25 -3.25 -5.36
CA PRO A 832 10.81 -3.02 -6.72
C PRO A 832 9.56 -2.12 -6.90
N CYS A 833 8.73 -1.89 -5.89
CA CYS A 833 7.63 -0.91 -5.94
C CYS A 833 7.43 -0.25 -4.58
N HIS A 834 7.11 1.05 -4.56
CA HIS A 834 6.71 1.75 -3.34
C HIS A 834 5.39 2.49 -3.51
N TRP A 835 4.59 2.44 -2.45
CA TRP A 835 3.24 3.02 -2.38
C TRP A 835 3.20 4.08 -1.28
N ILE A 836 2.66 5.25 -1.62
CA ILE A 836 2.37 6.32 -0.66
C ILE A 836 0.90 6.18 -0.28
N PRO A 837 0.56 5.84 0.97
CA PRO A 837 -0.82 5.91 1.43
C PRO A 837 -1.28 7.37 1.42
N VAL A 838 -2.39 7.65 0.75
CA VAL A 838 -2.98 8.99 0.68
C VAL A 838 -4.35 8.99 1.36
N ALA A 839 -4.59 9.96 2.23
CA ALA A 839 -5.83 10.12 2.97
C ALA A 839 -6.40 11.54 2.83
N GLY A 840 -7.71 11.68 2.98
CA GLY A 840 -8.40 12.97 3.04
C GLY A 840 -9.88 12.76 3.37
N ASN A 841 -10.52 13.74 4.03
CA ASN A 841 -11.93 13.64 4.44
C ASN A 841 -12.85 13.95 3.26
N ARG A 842 -13.27 12.92 2.50
CA ARG A 842 -14.14 13.10 1.32
C ARG A 842 -15.60 12.68 1.55
N GLY A 843 -15.96 12.29 2.76
CA GLY A 843 -17.33 11.92 3.15
C GLY A 843 -18.32 13.06 2.96
N GLY A 844 -18.29 14.02 3.89
CA GLY A 844 -18.96 15.32 3.77
C GLY A 844 -18.11 16.38 3.05
N SER A 845 -16.82 16.11 2.80
CA SER A 845 -15.88 17.06 2.18
C SER A 845 -15.66 18.35 3.00
N GLY A 846 -15.83 18.28 4.33
CA GLY A 846 -15.72 19.42 5.23
C GLY A 846 -14.31 20.03 5.33
N ILE A 847 -14.24 21.32 5.63
CA ILE A 847 -12.96 21.99 5.95
C ILE A 847 -12.60 21.88 7.44
N ASP A 848 -13.55 21.40 8.24
CA ASP A 848 -13.46 21.19 9.67
C ASP A 848 -12.71 19.91 10.03
N GLY A 849 -11.99 19.93 11.16
CA GLY A 849 -11.30 18.76 11.68
C GLY A 849 -10.10 18.25 10.90
N LEU A 850 -9.73 18.89 9.77
CA LEU A 850 -8.71 18.35 8.87
C LEU A 850 -7.33 18.19 9.53
N LEU A 851 -6.92 19.13 10.39
CA LEU A 851 -5.67 19.02 11.14
C LEU A 851 -5.74 17.86 12.14
N SER A 852 -6.82 17.76 12.90
CA SER A 852 -7.05 16.69 13.88
C SER A 852 -7.13 15.31 13.24
N THR A 853 -7.82 15.16 12.11
CA THR A 853 -7.81 13.91 11.33
C THR A 853 -6.42 13.59 10.80
N ALA A 854 -5.64 14.56 10.33
CA ALA A 854 -4.28 14.31 9.87
C ALA A 854 -3.37 13.79 11.01
N ILE A 855 -3.50 14.36 12.21
CA ILE A 855 -2.78 13.90 13.42
C ILE A 855 -3.22 12.50 13.82
N GLY A 856 -4.53 12.24 13.84
CA GLY A 856 -5.08 10.91 14.11
C GLY A 856 -4.61 9.87 13.11
N PHE A 857 -4.59 10.22 11.82
CA PHE A 857 -4.10 9.37 10.75
C PHE A 857 -2.62 9.00 10.94
N ALA A 858 -1.77 9.96 11.34
CA ALA A 858 -0.38 9.71 11.69
C ALA A 858 -0.19 8.73 12.85
N VAL A 859 -1.06 8.79 13.88
CA VAL A 859 -1.08 7.79 14.97
C VAL A 859 -1.55 6.42 14.44
N GLY A 860 -2.60 6.40 13.62
CA GLY A 860 -3.20 5.16 13.13
C GLY A 860 -2.30 4.38 12.17
N CYS A 861 -1.62 5.04 11.24
CA CYS A 861 -0.75 4.41 10.25
C CYS A 861 0.71 4.25 10.71
N ASN A 862 1.11 4.93 11.80
CA ASN A 862 2.46 4.95 12.37
C ASN A 862 3.59 5.29 11.35
N LYS A 863 3.28 6.10 10.34
CA LYS A 863 4.23 6.64 9.35
C LYS A 863 4.54 8.11 9.63
N ARG A 864 5.63 8.63 9.05
CA ARG A 864 5.81 10.10 8.95
C ARG A 864 4.70 10.62 8.04
N VAL A 865 3.92 11.59 8.50
CA VAL A 865 2.84 12.18 7.69
C VAL A 865 3.24 13.57 7.22
N LEU A 866 3.10 13.78 5.91
CA LEU A 866 3.03 15.11 5.32
C LEU A 866 1.54 15.45 5.15
N SER A 867 1.07 16.49 5.81
CA SER A 867 -0.28 17.02 5.63
C SER A 867 -0.24 18.32 4.83
N VAL A 868 -1.20 18.51 3.93
CA VAL A 868 -1.31 19.69 3.06
C VAL A 868 -2.73 20.24 3.15
N ILE A 869 -2.89 21.39 3.78
CA ILE A 869 -4.21 22.01 4.02
C ILE A 869 -4.18 23.51 3.71
N GLY A 870 -5.34 24.11 3.42
CA GLY A 870 -5.48 25.56 3.28
C GLY A 870 -5.49 26.28 4.63
N ASP A 871 -5.16 27.56 4.61
CA ASP A 871 -5.26 28.49 5.75
C ASP A 871 -6.62 28.47 6.45
N VAL A 872 -7.74 28.64 5.73
CA VAL A 872 -9.09 28.66 6.32
C VAL A 872 -9.41 27.32 7.00
N SER A 873 -8.95 26.19 6.43
CA SER A 873 -9.06 24.86 7.05
C SER A 873 -8.21 24.74 8.32
N PHE A 874 -6.97 25.22 8.29
CA PHE A 874 -6.09 25.27 9.47
C PHE A 874 -6.71 26.13 10.58
N LEU A 875 -7.23 27.31 10.25
CA LEU A 875 -7.90 28.21 11.20
C LEU A 875 -9.14 27.55 11.82
N HIS A 876 -9.97 26.88 11.00
CA HIS A 876 -11.20 26.22 11.46
C HIS A 876 -10.95 25.11 12.50
N ASP A 877 -9.79 24.47 12.46
CA ASP A 877 -9.37 23.40 13.37
C ASP A 877 -8.08 23.74 14.14
N THR A 878 -7.86 25.03 14.46
CA THR A 878 -6.68 25.50 15.21
C THR A 878 -6.47 24.72 16.52
N ASN A 879 -7.55 24.32 17.19
CA ASN A 879 -7.52 23.53 18.42
C ASN A 879 -6.84 22.16 18.24
N GLY A 880 -6.76 21.62 17.03
CA GLY A 880 -5.98 20.43 16.68
C GLY A 880 -4.48 20.57 17.00
N LEU A 881 -3.93 21.79 17.06
CA LEU A 881 -2.55 22.04 17.53
C LEU A 881 -2.31 21.58 18.97
N ALA A 882 -3.35 21.60 19.83
CA ALA A 882 -3.26 21.07 21.19
C ALA A 882 -3.15 19.54 21.23
N ILE A 883 -3.64 18.85 20.20
CA ILE A 883 -3.47 17.40 20.01
C ILE A 883 -2.08 17.11 19.43
N LEU A 884 -1.64 17.91 18.45
CA LEU A 884 -0.32 17.79 17.82
C LEU A 884 0.81 17.81 18.86
N ASN A 885 0.78 18.80 19.76
CA ASN A 885 1.80 19.03 20.79
C ASN A 885 1.92 17.92 21.84
N GLN A 886 0.89 17.06 22.01
CA GLN A 886 0.95 15.93 22.95
C GLN A 886 1.86 14.79 22.49
N ARG A 887 2.19 14.70 21.19
CA ARG A 887 3.17 13.75 20.61
C ARG A 887 3.03 12.28 21.02
N MET A 888 1.79 11.83 21.23
CA MET A 888 1.52 10.47 21.69
C MET A 888 1.76 9.43 20.59
N ARG A 889 2.83 8.62 20.75
CA ARG A 889 3.09 7.35 20.02
C ARG A 889 2.92 7.43 18.49
N ARG A 890 3.58 8.38 17.84
CA ARG A 890 3.66 8.48 16.37
C ARG A 890 5.02 9.02 15.92
N LYS A 891 5.39 8.77 14.66
CA LYS A 891 6.52 9.48 14.02
C LYS A 891 6.21 10.99 13.89
N PRO A 892 7.24 11.86 13.75
CA PRO A 892 7.06 13.29 13.51
C PRO A 892 6.25 13.59 12.25
N MET A 893 5.57 14.74 12.25
CA MET A 893 4.64 15.15 11.21
C MET A 893 4.98 16.54 10.66
N THR A 894 4.97 16.69 9.35
CA THR A 894 5.06 18.00 8.67
C THR A 894 3.66 18.42 8.23
N ILE A 895 3.26 19.65 8.55
CA ILE A 895 1.99 20.25 8.14
C ILE A 895 2.30 21.45 7.26
N LEU A 896 2.04 21.32 5.96
CA LEU A 896 2.14 22.40 5.01
C LEU A 896 0.78 23.13 4.92
N VAL A 897 0.79 24.42 5.26
CA VAL A 897 -0.39 25.29 5.20
C VAL A 897 -0.24 26.24 4.03
N ILE A 898 -1.10 26.10 3.03
CA ILE A 898 -1.21 27.01 1.90
C ILE A 898 -1.96 28.26 2.40
N ASN A 899 -1.23 29.36 2.62
CA ASN A 899 -1.79 30.63 3.07
C ASN A 899 -1.90 31.61 1.91
N ASN A 900 -3.07 31.61 1.27
CA ASN A 900 -3.50 32.54 0.23
C ASN A 900 -4.43 33.64 0.79
N HIS A 901 -4.54 33.74 2.12
CA HIS A 901 -5.36 34.69 2.88
C HIS A 901 -6.87 34.56 2.60
N GLY A 902 -7.37 33.34 2.37
CA GLY A 902 -8.79 33.06 2.21
C GLY A 902 -9.14 31.89 1.28
N GLY A 903 -10.42 31.57 1.15
CA GLY A 903 -10.93 30.46 0.33
C GLY A 903 -10.70 30.59 -1.19
N ALA A 904 -9.47 30.37 -1.66
CA ALA A 904 -9.08 30.59 -3.06
C ALA A 904 -9.89 29.78 -4.09
N ILE A 905 -10.50 28.64 -3.72
CA ILE A 905 -11.34 27.83 -4.62
C ILE A 905 -12.43 28.64 -5.32
N PHE A 906 -13.01 29.65 -4.66
CA PHE A 906 -14.06 30.48 -5.25
C PHE A 906 -13.55 31.35 -6.42
N SER A 907 -12.23 31.57 -6.55
CA SER A 907 -11.61 32.27 -7.69
C SER A 907 -11.57 31.44 -8.97
N LEU A 908 -11.72 30.11 -8.87
CA LEU A 908 -11.81 29.19 -10.00
C LEU A 908 -13.25 28.81 -10.36
N LEU A 909 -14.24 29.40 -9.68
CA LEU A 909 -15.66 29.20 -9.95
C LEU A 909 -16.23 30.41 -10.71
N PRO A 910 -17.24 30.24 -11.59
CA PRO A 910 -17.82 31.33 -12.38
C PRO A 910 -18.36 32.52 -11.58
N ILE A 911 -18.57 32.35 -10.27
CA ILE A 911 -18.97 33.42 -9.35
C ILE A 911 -17.93 34.55 -9.29
N ALA A 912 -16.64 34.26 -9.50
CA ALA A 912 -15.56 35.24 -9.47
C ALA A 912 -15.66 36.29 -10.58
N ASP A 913 -16.09 35.89 -11.78
CA ASP A 913 -16.18 36.76 -12.96
C ASP A 913 -17.37 37.73 -12.90
N ILE A 914 -18.41 37.39 -12.13
CA ILE A 914 -19.70 38.10 -12.10
C ILE A 914 -19.95 38.89 -10.80
N THR A 915 -19.09 38.75 -9.78
CA THR A 915 -19.33 39.28 -8.43
C THR A 915 -18.33 40.37 -8.06
N GLU A 916 -18.81 41.45 -7.45
CA GLU A 916 -17.93 42.52 -6.95
C GLU A 916 -16.88 41.99 -5.95
N ARG A 917 -15.64 42.47 -6.10
CA ARG A 917 -14.51 41.99 -5.28
C ARG A 917 -14.71 42.16 -3.77
N ARG A 918 -15.45 43.19 -3.35
CA ARG A 918 -15.80 43.39 -1.93
C ARG A 918 -16.65 42.25 -1.38
N VAL A 919 -17.63 41.78 -2.15
CA VAL A 919 -18.52 40.67 -1.79
C VAL A 919 -17.74 39.35 -1.79
N LEU A 920 -16.89 39.13 -2.80
CA LEU A 920 -15.99 37.97 -2.85
C LEU A 920 -15.07 37.90 -1.61
N ASN A 921 -14.35 38.99 -1.30
CA ASN A 921 -13.46 39.05 -0.13
C ASN A 921 -14.21 38.78 1.19
N GLN A 922 -15.42 39.32 1.35
CA GLN A 922 -16.17 39.25 2.61
C GLN A 922 -16.86 37.90 2.83
N TYR A 923 -17.50 37.33 1.80
CA TYR A 923 -18.43 36.21 1.96
C TYR A 923 -18.00 34.90 1.29
N PHE A 924 -17.01 34.94 0.39
CA PHE A 924 -16.53 33.75 -0.33
C PHE A 924 -15.09 33.42 0.05
N TYR A 925 -14.15 34.34 -0.21
CA TYR A 925 -12.76 34.18 0.24
C TYR A 925 -12.65 34.31 1.77
N THR A 926 -13.58 35.01 2.42
CA THR A 926 -13.54 35.27 3.88
C THR A 926 -12.17 35.77 4.33
N SER A 927 -11.64 36.77 3.62
CA SER A 927 -10.21 37.13 3.67
C SER A 927 -9.75 37.56 5.06
N HIS A 928 -8.57 37.09 5.47
CA HIS A 928 -8.09 37.26 6.84
C HIS A 928 -6.62 37.69 6.96
N SER A 929 -6.31 38.35 8.07
CA SER A 929 -4.96 38.76 8.47
C SER A 929 -4.46 38.02 9.72
N VAL A 930 -4.98 36.82 9.99
CA VAL A 930 -4.56 35.99 11.14
C VAL A 930 -3.14 35.48 10.93
N SER A 931 -2.32 35.53 11.98
CA SER A 931 -0.93 35.08 11.94
C SER A 931 -0.80 33.64 12.40
N ILE A 932 -0.60 32.70 11.45
CA ILE A 932 -0.39 31.27 11.74
C ILE A 932 0.81 31.09 12.67
N ARG A 933 1.92 31.82 12.45
CA ARG A 933 3.08 31.88 13.36
C ARG A 933 2.70 32.08 14.84
N LYS A 934 1.76 32.99 15.13
CA LYS A 934 1.33 33.26 16.53
C LYS A 934 0.46 32.14 17.09
N LEU A 935 -0.34 31.48 16.26
CA LEU A 935 -1.12 30.29 16.66
C LEU A 935 -0.18 29.12 16.99
N CYS A 936 0.79 28.81 16.12
CA CYS A 936 1.80 27.79 16.38
C CYS A 936 2.59 28.08 17.66
N ALA A 937 3.02 29.34 17.86
CA ALA A 937 3.72 29.75 19.07
C ALA A 937 2.88 29.58 20.35
N ALA A 938 1.58 29.88 20.30
CA ALA A 938 0.67 29.69 21.44
C ALA A 938 0.51 28.20 21.84
N HIS A 939 0.72 27.28 20.91
CA HIS A 939 0.68 25.83 21.15
C HIS A 939 2.07 25.17 21.26
N GLY A 940 3.17 25.93 21.23
CA GLY A 940 4.55 25.40 21.32
C GLY A 940 5.04 24.65 20.06
N VAL A 941 4.37 24.84 18.92
CA VAL A 941 4.63 24.10 17.67
C VAL A 941 5.64 24.88 16.81
N LYS A 942 6.64 24.18 16.25
CA LYS A 942 7.63 24.77 15.34
C LYS A 942 6.94 25.30 14.09
N HIS A 943 7.26 26.55 13.72
CA HIS A 943 6.72 27.23 12.56
C HIS A 943 7.85 27.73 11.66
N LEU A 944 7.70 27.56 10.36
CA LEU A 944 8.56 28.09 9.31
C LEU A 944 7.66 28.73 8.25
N GLN A 945 8.07 29.88 7.70
CA GLN A 945 7.37 30.56 6.61
C GLN A 945 8.25 30.52 5.37
N VAL A 946 7.68 30.21 4.21
CA VAL A 946 8.38 30.13 2.93
C VAL A 946 7.66 30.97 1.87
N ARG A 947 8.46 31.63 1.03
CA ARG A 947 8.04 32.61 0.00
C ARG A 947 8.60 32.29 -1.38
N THR A 948 9.69 31.52 -1.44
CA THR A 948 10.35 31.15 -2.70
C THR A 948 10.34 29.63 -2.91
N LYS A 949 10.43 29.20 -4.18
CA LYS A 949 10.53 27.79 -4.54
C LYS A 949 11.70 27.08 -3.83
N MET A 950 12.85 27.74 -3.76
CA MET A 950 14.07 27.22 -3.13
C MET A 950 13.92 27.07 -1.61
N GLU A 951 13.33 28.06 -0.92
CA GLU A 951 13.01 27.95 0.51
C GLU A 951 12.07 26.78 0.79
N LEU A 952 11.04 26.58 -0.04
CA LEU A 952 10.12 25.45 0.12
C LEU A 952 10.82 24.11 -0.08
N GLN A 953 11.68 23.98 -1.10
CA GLN A 953 12.49 22.78 -1.32
C GLN A 953 13.37 22.48 -0.11
N ASP A 954 14.23 23.42 0.29
CA ASP A 954 15.17 23.25 1.40
C ASP A 954 14.45 22.87 2.70
N VAL A 955 13.32 23.53 3.00
CA VAL A 955 12.54 23.27 4.22
C VAL A 955 11.82 21.92 4.17
N LEU A 956 11.25 21.51 3.02
CA LEU A 956 10.57 20.20 2.90
C LEU A 956 11.55 19.02 2.98
N PHE A 957 12.73 19.11 2.36
CA PHE A 957 13.73 18.05 2.49
C PHE A 957 14.30 17.97 3.90
N LYS A 958 14.51 19.12 4.56
CA LYS A 958 14.99 19.17 5.94
C LYS A 958 13.95 18.67 6.95
N SER A 959 12.67 19.02 6.81
CA SER A 959 11.64 18.64 7.78
C SER A 959 11.34 17.14 7.81
N GLN A 960 11.73 16.39 6.77
CA GLN A 960 11.65 14.93 6.76
C GLN A 960 12.70 14.27 7.66
N GLN A 961 13.86 14.92 7.83
CA GLN A 961 14.96 14.45 8.69
C GLN A 961 14.81 14.93 10.14
N ASP A 962 14.03 15.99 10.39
CA ASP A 962 13.78 16.50 11.74
C ASP A 962 12.97 15.49 12.59
N GLU A 963 13.35 15.34 13.87
CA GLU A 963 12.59 14.57 14.87
C GLU A 963 11.50 15.39 15.60
N MET A 964 11.00 16.44 14.94
CA MET A 964 10.08 17.41 15.52
C MET A 964 8.95 17.74 14.55
N ASP A 965 7.73 17.84 15.08
CA ASP A 965 6.59 18.34 14.31
C ASP A 965 6.84 19.78 13.85
N CYS A 966 6.47 20.09 12.60
CA CYS A 966 6.69 21.39 12.00
C CYS A 966 5.50 21.83 11.14
N VAL A 967 5.08 23.09 11.32
CA VAL A 967 4.16 23.78 10.41
C VAL A 967 4.98 24.61 9.43
N ILE A 968 4.80 24.37 8.13
CA ILE A 968 5.38 25.15 7.03
C ILE A 968 4.25 25.99 6.42
N GLU A 969 4.29 27.29 6.64
CA GLU A 969 3.37 28.26 6.05
C GLU A 969 3.90 28.69 4.68
N VAL A 970 3.20 28.31 3.60
CA VAL A 970 3.49 28.73 2.23
C VAL A 970 2.68 29.98 1.92
N GLU A 971 3.37 31.10 1.73
CA GLU A 971 2.74 32.37 1.35
C GLU A 971 2.33 32.32 -0.13
N SER A 972 1.07 32.66 -0.41
CA SER A 972 0.50 32.60 -1.76
C SER A 972 -0.56 33.67 -2.00
N CYS A 973 -1.10 33.76 -3.22
CA CYS A 973 -2.02 34.84 -3.59
C CYS A 973 -3.14 34.32 -4.51
N ILE A 974 -4.39 34.55 -4.11
CA ILE A 974 -5.61 34.12 -4.83
C ILE A 974 -5.55 34.49 -6.31
N ASP A 975 -5.24 35.75 -6.64
CA ASP A 975 -5.30 36.25 -8.03
C ASP A 975 -4.16 35.73 -8.90
N ALA A 976 -2.96 35.64 -8.33
CA ALA A 976 -1.79 35.08 -9.01
C ALA A 976 -2.00 33.58 -9.30
N ASN A 977 -2.46 32.81 -8.31
CA ASN A 977 -2.76 31.39 -8.49
C ASN A 977 -3.93 31.17 -9.45
N ALA A 978 -5.01 31.96 -9.39
CA ALA A 978 -6.13 31.85 -10.34
C ALA A 978 -5.67 32.09 -11.79
N THR A 979 -4.84 33.12 -12.00
CA THR A 979 -4.23 33.45 -13.30
C THR A 979 -3.31 32.33 -13.79
N PHE A 980 -2.46 31.79 -12.90
CA PHE A 980 -1.53 30.71 -13.24
C PHE A 980 -2.27 29.40 -13.59
N HIS A 981 -3.29 29.02 -12.81
CA HIS A 981 -4.18 27.91 -13.15
C HIS A 981 -4.87 28.09 -14.51
N SER A 982 -5.30 29.32 -14.84
CA SER A 982 -5.89 29.61 -16.16
C SER A 982 -4.88 29.44 -17.29
N SER A 983 -3.64 29.88 -17.08
CA SER A 983 -2.53 29.69 -18.02
C SER A 983 -2.23 28.20 -18.23
N LEU A 984 -2.10 27.42 -17.15
CA LEU A 984 -1.90 25.96 -17.22
C LEU A 984 -3.03 25.26 -17.99
N ARG A 985 -4.31 25.61 -17.73
CA ARG A 985 -5.45 25.07 -18.48
C ARG A 985 -5.36 25.38 -19.97
N LYS A 986 -4.99 26.61 -20.33
CA LYS A 986 -4.86 27.04 -21.72
C LYS A 986 -3.75 26.28 -22.45
N PHE A 987 -2.55 26.21 -21.87
CA PHE A 987 -1.42 25.51 -22.47
C PHE A 987 -1.66 24.00 -22.57
N ALA A 988 -2.23 23.38 -21.54
CA ALA A 988 -2.59 21.96 -21.58
C ALA A 988 -3.64 21.65 -22.66
N CYS A 989 -4.66 22.50 -22.84
CA CYS A 989 -5.63 22.37 -23.92
C CYS A 989 -4.95 22.46 -25.30
N GLN A 990 -4.06 23.44 -25.50
CA GLN A 990 -3.31 23.59 -26.75
C GLN A 990 -2.41 22.39 -27.03
N ALA A 991 -1.70 21.87 -26.02
CA ALA A 991 -0.89 20.66 -26.13
C ALA A 991 -1.76 19.44 -26.51
N ALA A 992 -2.96 19.31 -25.93
CA ALA A 992 -3.91 18.25 -26.24
C ALA A 992 -4.46 18.35 -27.68
N ASP A 993 -4.84 19.55 -28.13
CA ASP A 993 -5.28 19.81 -29.51
C ASP A 993 -4.18 19.48 -30.53
N HIS A 994 -2.95 19.93 -30.27
CA HIS A 994 -1.79 19.64 -31.11
C HIS A 994 -1.45 18.15 -31.13
N ALA A 995 -1.46 17.48 -29.97
CA ALA A 995 -1.24 16.04 -29.87
C ALA A 995 -2.24 15.27 -30.72
N LEU A 996 -3.54 15.51 -30.54
CA LEU A 996 -4.59 14.79 -31.28
C LEU A 996 -4.58 15.14 -32.79
N SER A 997 -4.30 16.40 -33.15
CA SER A 997 -4.17 16.81 -34.56
C SER A 997 -2.95 16.18 -35.25
N THR A 998 -1.88 15.87 -34.52
CA THR A 998 -0.72 15.15 -35.06
C THR A 998 -0.97 13.65 -35.11
N LEU A 999 -1.46 13.05 -34.02
CA LEU A 999 -1.74 11.60 -33.94
C LEU A 999 -2.77 11.15 -34.98
N SER A 1000 -3.81 11.95 -35.24
CA SER A 1000 -4.83 11.65 -36.27
C SER A 1000 -4.29 11.63 -37.70
N ARG A 1001 -3.16 12.30 -37.99
CA ARG A 1001 -2.48 12.27 -39.31
C ARG A 1001 -1.55 11.07 -39.48
N LEU A 1002 -1.23 10.33 -38.41
CA LEU A 1002 -0.31 9.21 -38.46
C LEU A 1002 -1.03 7.92 -38.91
N SER A 1003 -0.65 7.45 -40.10
CA SER A 1003 -0.97 6.11 -40.59
C SER A 1003 -0.12 5.07 -39.86
N VAL A 1004 -0.57 4.65 -38.67
CA VAL A 1004 0.01 3.52 -37.93
C VAL A 1004 -0.33 2.22 -38.67
N PRO A 1005 0.64 1.43 -39.16
CA PRO A 1005 0.37 0.08 -39.64
C PRO A 1005 0.05 -0.85 -38.47
N ASP A 1006 -0.86 -1.81 -38.68
CA ASP A 1006 -1.47 -2.65 -37.63
C ASP A 1006 -0.49 -3.61 -36.89
N SER A 1007 0.81 -3.55 -37.19
CA SER A 1007 1.85 -4.48 -36.71
C SER A 1007 2.86 -3.88 -35.72
N ILE A 1008 2.69 -2.63 -35.26
CA ILE A 1008 3.63 -2.01 -34.30
C ILE A 1008 3.35 -2.47 -32.86
N THR A 1009 4.11 -3.47 -32.40
CA THR A 1009 4.06 -4.03 -31.04
C THR A 1009 5.01 -3.35 -30.03
N CYS A 1010 5.53 -2.14 -30.31
CA CYS A 1010 6.37 -1.40 -29.35
C CYS A 1010 6.17 0.12 -29.45
N GLY A 1011 6.11 0.78 -28.28
CA GLY A 1011 5.68 2.17 -28.10
C GLY A 1011 6.66 3.27 -28.52
N PHE A 1012 7.29 3.14 -29.68
CA PHE A 1012 8.04 4.23 -30.31
C PHE A 1012 7.45 4.55 -31.68
N PHE A 1013 6.87 5.76 -31.81
CA PHE A 1013 6.56 6.33 -33.11
C PHE A 1013 7.87 6.62 -33.84
N PHE A 1014 8.26 5.74 -34.77
CA PHE A 1014 9.37 6.00 -35.68
C PHE A 1014 8.98 7.04 -36.75
N CYS A 1015 8.70 8.28 -36.33
CA CYS A 1015 8.80 9.43 -37.21
C CYS A 1015 10.27 9.57 -37.62
N LYS A 1016 10.59 9.09 -38.83
CA LYS A 1016 11.92 9.21 -39.40
C LYS A 1016 12.19 10.68 -39.73
N ILE A 1017 12.85 11.39 -38.82
CA ILE A 1017 13.28 12.78 -39.05
C ILE A 1017 14.12 12.81 -40.33
N GLN A 1018 13.57 13.42 -41.38
CA GLN A 1018 14.21 13.54 -42.70
C GLN A 1018 15.27 14.63 -42.73
N LYS A 1019 15.09 15.68 -41.92
CA LYS A 1019 16.00 16.82 -41.79
C LYS A 1019 15.97 17.34 -40.35
N MET A 1020 17.15 17.66 -39.84
CA MET A 1020 17.34 18.34 -38.56
C MET A 1020 18.23 19.56 -38.84
N GLU A 1021 17.66 20.75 -38.72
CA GLU A 1021 18.36 22.02 -38.89
C GLU A 1021 18.44 22.72 -37.54
N TYR A 1022 19.53 23.45 -37.28
CA TYR A 1022 19.63 24.31 -36.12
C TYR A 1022 19.95 25.74 -36.53
N SER A 1023 19.37 26.69 -35.80
CA SER A 1023 19.59 28.12 -35.99
C SER A 1023 20.05 28.73 -34.68
N LEU A 1024 21.29 29.22 -34.63
CA LEU A 1024 21.79 29.98 -33.48
C LEU A 1024 21.07 31.33 -33.37
N TYR A 1025 20.69 31.70 -32.14
CA TYR A 1025 20.06 32.98 -31.84
C TYR A 1025 20.68 33.64 -30.61
N ARG A 1026 20.66 34.98 -30.59
CA ARG A 1026 20.98 35.80 -29.42
C ARG A 1026 19.74 36.55 -28.96
N VAL A 1027 19.38 36.39 -27.69
CA VAL A 1027 18.38 37.25 -27.03
C VAL A 1027 19.12 38.29 -26.20
N SER A 1028 18.81 39.58 -26.42
CA SER A 1028 19.31 40.65 -25.54
C SER A 1028 18.65 40.54 -24.17
N LEU A 1029 19.44 40.48 -23.11
CA LEU A 1029 18.94 40.44 -21.75
C LEU A 1029 18.67 41.85 -21.24
N CYS A 1030 17.52 42.07 -20.59
CA CYS A 1030 17.17 43.35 -19.99
C CYS A 1030 17.91 43.63 -18.66
N ALA A 1031 18.50 42.59 -18.06
CA ALA A 1031 19.23 42.64 -16.79
C ALA A 1031 20.30 41.52 -16.76
N PRO A 1032 21.38 41.66 -15.98
CA PRO A 1032 22.43 40.63 -15.87
C PRO A 1032 21.92 39.34 -15.20
N PRO A 1033 22.48 38.16 -15.54
CA PRO A 1033 22.21 36.92 -14.83
C PRO A 1033 22.62 37.03 -13.35
N THR A 1034 21.81 36.47 -12.45
CA THR A 1034 22.03 36.51 -10.99
C THR A 1034 23.27 35.78 -10.48
N THR A 1035 24.04 35.12 -11.36
CA THR A 1035 25.22 34.33 -11.03
C THR A 1035 26.57 35.00 -11.32
N SER A 1036 26.61 36.17 -11.98
CA SER A 1036 27.88 36.84 -12.34
C SER A 1036 28.24 37.99 -11.39
N LEU A 1037 29.08 37.71 -10.39
CA LEU A 1037 29.55 38.68 -9.38
C LEU A 1037 30.55 39.75 -9.89
N ASN A 1038 31.07 39.60 -11.11
CA ASN A 1038 32.03 40.54 -11.73
C ASN A 1038 31.77 40.63 -13.24
N TYR A 1039 31.16 41.71 -13.75
CA TYR A 1039 31.20 42.01 -15.20
C TYR A 1039 31.01 43.49 -15.55
N VAL A 1040 31.71 43.94 -16.59
CA VAL A 1040 31.75 45.33 -17.10
C VAL A 1040 30.64 45.55 -18.14
N PRO A 1041 29.98 46.73 -18.22
CA PRO A 1041 28.70 46.86 -18.93
C PRO A 1041 28.85 47.23 -20.41
N THR A 1042 28.82 46.22 -21.30
CA THR A 1042 28.44 46.39 -22.71
C THR A 1042 27.70 45.16 -23.24
N ASN A 1043 26.39 45.29 -23.44
CA ASN A 1043 25.47 44.38 -24.12
C ASN A 1043 25.44 42.91 -23.61
N LEU A 1044 24.48 42.63 -22.73
CA LEU A 1044 24.19 41.29 -22.23
C LEU A 1044 23.35 40.51 -23.27
N TYR A 1045 23.85 39.37 -23.75
CA TYR A 1045 23.10 38.45 -24.59
C TYR A 1045 23.09 37.05 -24.00
N ARG A 1046 22.00 36.31 -24.19
CA ARG A 1046 21.96 34.86 -23.99
C ARG A 1046 21.93 34.19 -25.37
N GLU A 1047 22.87 33.28 -25.60
CA GLU A 1047 22.93 32.46 -26.80
C GLU A 1047 22.12 31.18 -26.61
N GLY A 1048 21.49 30.73 -27.70
CA GLY A 1048 20.76 29.48 -27.78
C GLY A 1048 20.65 29.01 -29.22
N PHE A 1049 20.05 27.84 -29.44
CA PHE A 1049 19.76 27.31 -30.77
C PHE A 1049 18.30 26.87 -30.85
N ILE A 1050 17.63 27.20 -31.96
CA ILE A 1050 16.34 26.61 -32.33
C ILE A 1050 16.65 25.34 -33.12
N LEU A 1051 16.07 24.21 -32.75
CA LEU A 1051 16.07 22.99 -33.55
C LEU A 1051 14.78 22.91 -34.37
N SER A 1052 14.91 22.85 -35.68
CA SER A 1052 13.82 22.57 -36.62
C SER A 1052 13.97 21.13 -37.10
N MET A 1053 12.93 20.31 -36.88
CA MET A 1053 12.90 18.90 -37.28
C MET A 1053 11.78 18.71 -38.28
N SER A 1054 12.09 18.27 -39.50
CA SER A 1054 11.08 17.85 -40.48
C SER A 1054 10.99 16.33 -40.52
N SER A 1055 9.84 15.79 -40.13
CA SER A 1055 9.48 14.37 -40.22
C SER A 1055 8.87 14.02 -41.58
#